data_AF-A0A2G5FAI4-F1
#
_entry.id   AF-A0A2G5FAI4-F1
#
_cell.length_a   1.000
_cell.length_b   1.000
_cell.length_c   1.000
_cell.angle_alpha   90.00
_cell.angle_beta   90.00
_cell.angle_gamma   90.00
#
_symmetry.space_group_name_H-M   'P 1'
#
loop_
_entity.id
_entity.type
_entity.pdbx_description
1 polymer ?
#
loop_
_entity_poly.entity_id
_entity_poly.type
_entity_poly.pdbx_seq_one_letter_code
_entity_poly.pdbx_strand_id
1 'polypeptide(L)'
;KTRETERREKTYSLTHFNVGLFLSRQTQQPPPSPNPNITIIVVMITTRTTFLILLISILILHFQSSFKPSFDQITKSPNLETLNLTETNSELPTRNYIVRFIEYKKAEDYKTYLEENLRLLNGWKWIERKNPASLFPTDFGLVSIDESVWNSVNEEFGKLKLVKDVSIDLSYSRSLLANDEGKSGSFVDGKKRPGKIFTSMSFSDGEYYSELSNTTISWKRKLMMQRSQVTSLFGAEALWKKGYRGAKVKMAIFDTGIRANHPHFRNIKERTNWTNEDTLNDNLGHGTFVAGVIAGEDSECLGFAPDTEIYAYRVFTDAQVSYTSWFLDAFNYAIAMDMDVLNLSIGGPDYLDLPFVEKVWELTANNIIMVSAIGNDGPLYGTLNNPADQSDVIGVGGIDYSDHIASFSSRGMSTWEIPHGYGRVKPDIVAYGREIMGSKISTGCKSLSGTSVASPVVAGVVCLLVSIIPESKRKSILNPASMKQALVEGAAKLSGPNMYEQGAGRLDLLESYEILKNYQPRASIFPSVLDYTDHPYSWPFSRQPLYAGAMPVIFNATILNGMGVIGYVKSPPTWNPADDVGNLLSIHFTYSEVIWPWTGYLALHMQIKEEGAQYSGLIEGNVTVKVYSPFPGEKDLRRSSTCTLQLKLSVISTPPRSKRILWDQYHSIKYPPGYIPRDSLDVRNDILDWHGDHLHTNFHIMFNMLRDAGYYVETLGSPLTCFDARQYGTLLMVDLEDEYHEEEIEKLRYDVINTGLGLAVFGEWYNVDTMVKMRFYDDNTRSWWTPITGGANIPALNDLLAPFGIAFGDKILNGDFFIDGEQSRYASGTDIVRFPGGGYVHSFPFLDSSESGATQNVLQNGMTKADSSILGLVEVGAGRIAVYGDSNCLDSSHMVTNCYWLLRKILDFTSRNIRDPLLFSDSVKQEEPLYVDDNQLPSRRTDVNFSTYSAVVGQELLCQKDSRFEIWGTKGYGLQLMGRTRRLPGYPTVNLGTGSNATLERSSLGQTRYPWKNGRKSFTGISGNKNSNRMDFLGLLNRDELDMTELVASQWFVPVVVAIFGLLLFLSFWRIRKKRRWRRRGSSNRFGTP
;
A
#
# COMPACT_ATOMS: atom_id res chain seq x y z
N LYS A 1 4.16 -68.67 -2.18
CA LYS A 1 4.59 -69.85 -1.36
C LYS A 1 5.22 -69.30 -0.09
N THR A 2 4.96 -69.92 1.08
CA THR A 2 5.61 -69.70 2.41
C THR A 2 5.65 -68.26 2.95
N ARG A 3 4.94 -67.89 4.03
CA ARG A 3 5.10 -68.28 5.46
C ARG A 3 6.40 -67.74 6.07
N GLU A 4 6.51 -67.31 7.33
CA GLU A 4 5.66 -66.90 8.49
C GLU A 4 6.64 -66.93 9.72
N THR A 5 6.23 -66.49 10.93
CA THR A 5 6.94 -66.53 12.26
C THR A 5 7.86 -65.35 12.63
N GLU A 6 8.11 -65.03 13.92
CA GLU A 6 7.15 -64.82 15.05
C GLU A 6 7.76 -63.92 16.17
N ARG A 7 7.13 -63.89 17.38
CA ARG A 7 7.22 -62.91 18.49
C ARG A 7 8.53 -62.80 19.31
N ARG A 8 8.69 -61.60 19.93
CA ARG A 8 9.15 -61.23 21.32
C ARG A 8 9.85 -62.30 22.19
N GLU A 9 10.91 -62.01 22.97
CA GLU A 9 10.86 -61.28 24.28
C GLU A 9 12.26 -61.06 24.96
N LYS A 10 12.30 -60.12 25.95
CA LYS A 10 13.12 -60.05 27.21
C LYS A 10 14.67 -60.22 27.26
N THR A 11 15.31 -59.18 27.83
CA THR A 11 16.27 -59.20 28.98
C THR A 11 16.30 -57.77 29.57
N TYR A 12 16.09 -57.47 30.85
CA TYR A 12 16.72 -57.86 32.13
C TYR A 12 18.17 -57.40 32.33
N SER A 13 18.39 -56.59 33.38
CA SER A 13 19.70 -56.10 33.85
C SER A 13 19.67 -56.04 35.40
N LEU A 14 20.61 -56.75 36.05
CA LEU A 14 20.96 -56.60 37.48
C LEU A 14 22.13 -57.52 37.84
N THR A 15 23.24 -56.98 38.36
CA THR A 15 24.16 -57.60 39.36
C THR A 15 25.46 -56.77 39.53
N HIS A 16 26.23 -56.80 40.64
CA HIS A 16 25.90 -56.73 42.08
C HIS A 16 27.17 -56.55 42.97
N PHE A 17 27.01 -56.35 44.29
CA PHE A 17 28.03 -56.29 45.39
C PHE A 17 29.08 -55.13 45.42
N ASN A 18 29.75 -54.73 46.53
CA ASN A 18 29.49 -54.54 48.00
C ASN A 18 30.83 -54.03 48.67
N VAL A 19 31.10 -53.71 49.96
CA VAL A 19 30.43 -53.74 51.29
C VAL A 19 31.00 -52.61 52.22
N GLY A 20 30.19 -52.05 53.12
CA GLY A 20 30.61 -51.67 54.51
C GLY A 20 31.09 -50.22 54.79
N LEU A 21 30.98 -49.68 56.01
CA LEU A 21 30.39 -50.15 57.30
C LEU A 21 29.89 -48.95 58.17
N PHE A 22 28.70 -49.10 58.81
CA PHE A 22 28.32 -48.88 60.25
C PHE A 22 28.98 -47.77 61.14
N LEU A 23 28.37 -47.10 62.15
CA LEU A 23 27.10 -47.15 62.96
C LEU A 23 26.56 -45.69 63.20
N SER A 24 25.30 -45.34 63.57
CA SER A 24 24.50 -45.58 64.81
C SER A 24 25.18 -45.09 66.12
N ARG A 25 24.60 -44.30 67.07
CA ARG A 25 23.18 -44.04 67.48
C ARG A 25 23.01 -42.82 68.43
N GLN A 26 21.85 -42.14 68.39
CA GLN A 26 21.06 -41.53 69.52
C GLN A 26 21.59 -40.43 70.51
N THR A 27 20.61 -39.72 71.13
CA THR A 27 20.64 -38.95 72.44
C THR A 27 21.49 -37.65 72.55
N GLN A 28 21.19 -36.63 73.40
CA GLN A 28 19.94 -36.07 73.99
C GLN A 28 20.20 -34.70 74.70
N GLN A 29 19.29 -33.72 74.60
CA GLN A 29 19.10 -32.51 75.47
C GLN A 29 20.18 -31.37 75.55
N PRO A 30 19.81 -30.15 76.05
CA PRO A 30 20.65 -28.92 76.18
C PRO A 30 21.11 -28.71 77.66
N PRO A 31 21.54 -27.53 78.21
CA PRO A 31 21.78 -26.14 77.70
C PRO A 31 23.26 -25.70 77.99
N PRO A 32 23.72 -24.45 78.36
CA PRO A 32 23.11 -23.12 78.55
C PRO A 32 23.89 -21.91 77.92
N SER A 33 23.69 -20.70 78.45
CA SER A 33 24.42 -19.43 78.16
C SER A 33 25.61 -19.18 79.12
N PRO A 34 26.41 -18.10 78.95
CA PRO A 34 26.08 -16.84 79.65
C PRO A 34 26.48 -15.50 78.98
N ASN A 35 25.96 -14.43 79.58
CA ASN A 35 26.35 -13.00 79.54
C ASN A 35 27.80 -12.76 80.09
N PRO A 36 28.44 -11.55 80.04
CA PRO A 36 27.79 -10.23 80.17
C PRO A 36 28.38 -8.96 79.48
N ASN A 37 27.53 -7.93 79.45
CA ASN A 37 27.73 -6.49 79.73
C ASN A 37 29.10 -5.81 79.47
N ILE A 38 29.03 -4.64 78.83
CA ILE A 38 29.05 -3.35 79.57
C ILE A 38 28.07 -2.36 78.89
N THR A 39 27.61 -1.36 79.64
CA THR A 39 26.37 -0.58 79.39
C THR A 39 26.65 0.92 79.61
N ILE A 40 25.62 1.78 79.51
CA ILE A 40 25.51 3.08 80.25
C ILE A 40 26.43 4.20 79.68
N ILE A 41 26.00 5.42 79.28
CA ILE A 41 24.76 6.25 79.35
C ILE A 41 24.72 7.02 77.98
N VAL A 42 23.61 7.35 77.29
CA VAL A 42 22.47 8.20 77.69
C VAL A 42 21.13 7.69 77.16
N VAL A 43 20.18 7.51 78.07
CA VAL A 43 18.76 7.31 77.77
C VAL A 43 17.97 8.52 78.30
N MET A 44 17.31 9.25 77.41
CA MET A 44 16.03 9.94 77.68
C MET A 44 15.37 10.33 76.34
N ILE A 45 14.04 10.51 76.33
CA ILE A 45 13.18 10.80 75.14
C ILE A 45 12.78 9.56 74.31
N THR A 46 12.55 8.40 74.94
CA THR A 46 11.94 7.21 74.30
C THR A 46 10.81 6.56 75.11
N THR A 47 10.02 7.36 75.85
CA THR A 47 8.95 6.88 76.76
C THR A 47 7.56 7.48 76.48
N ARG A 48 7.26 7.87 75.23
CA ARG A 48 5.92 8.38 74.83
C ARG A 48 5.28 7.75 73.58
N THR A 49 5.98 6.93 72.81
CA THR A 49 5.47 6.37 71.54
C THR A 49 4.89 4.95 71.66
N THR A 50 5.40 4.12 72.58
CA THR A 50 4.95 2.73 72.76
C THR A 50 3.55 2.60 73.35
N PHE A 51 3.05 3.61 74.08
CA PHE A 51 1.72 3.59 74.70
C PHE A 51 0.57 3.80 73.70
N LEU A 52 0.85 4.38 72.51
CA LEU A 52 -0.18 4.71 71.52
C LEU A 52 -0.58 3.49 70.66
N ILE A 53 0.38 2.63 70.34
CA ILE A 53 0.20 1.49 69.41
C ILE A 53 -0.60 0.35 70.10
N LEU A 54 -0.42 0.16 71.40
CA LEU A 54 -1.16 -0.84 72.17
C LEU A 54 -2.65 -0.49 72.30
N LEU A 55 -2.97 0.80 72.41
CA LEU A 55 -4.33 1.31 72.60
C LEU A 55 -5.22 1.16 71.35
N ILE A 56 -4.64 1.30 70.15
CA ILE A 56 -5.37 1.18 68.88
C ILE A 56 -5.71 -0.30 68.59
N SER A 57 -4.79 -1.22 68.88
CA SER A 57 -4.97 -2.66 68.63
C SER A 57 -6.09 -3.28 69.48
N ILE A 58 -6.33 -2.76 70.69
CA ILE A 58 -7.39 -3.22 71.59
C ILE A 58 -8.77 -2.66 71.16
N LEU A 59 -8.82 -1.48 70.54
CA LEU A 59 -10.09 -0.85 70.17
C LEU A 59 -10.79 -1.55 68.97
N ILE A 60 -10.02 -2.12 68.05
CA ILE A 60 -10.53 -2.74 66.82
C ILE A 60 -11.14 -4.13 67.08
N LEU A 61 -10.64 -4.85 68.10
CA LEU A 61 -11.17 -6.17 68.49
C LEU A 61 -12.48 -6.11 69.30
N HIS A 62 -12.97 -4.91 69.67
CA HIS A 62 -14.19 -4.74 70.47
C HIS A 62 -15.42 -4.28 69.67
N PHE A 63 -15.35 -4.18 68.34
CA PHE A 63 -16.46 -3.74 67.48
C PHE A 63 -17.01 -4.79 66.50
N GLN A 64 -16.84 -6.08 66.81
CA GLN A 64 -17.74 -7.12 66.33
C GLN A 64 -18.67 -7.60 67.46
N SER A 65 -19.87 -8.07 67.10
CA SER A 65 -20.93 -8.56 67.98
C SER A 65 -21.63 -7.53 68.90
N SER A 66 -22.49 -6.68 68.33
CA SER A 66 -23.77 -6.26 68.95
C SER A 66 -24.66 -5.50 67.95
N PHE A 67 -25.55 -6.21 67.25
CA PHE A 67 -26.96 -5.85 67.01
C PHE A 67 -27.65 -6.88 66.11
N LYS A 68 -28.36 -7.81 66.72
CA LYS A 68 -29.56 -8.46 66.17
C LYS A 68 -30.69 -8.20 67.17
N PRO A 69 -31.88 -7.85 66.67
CA PRO A 69 -33.03 -8.68 67.04
C PRO A 69 -33.81 -9.18 65.83
N SER A 70 -34.45 -10.33 66.03
CA SER A 70 -35.56 -10.91 65.27
C SER A 70 -36.91 -10.26 65.72
N PHE A 71 -38.12 -10.61 65.28
CA PHE A 71 -38.66 -11.82 64.63
C PHE A 71 -39.91 -11.44 63.77
N ASP A 72 -40.37 -12.37 62.93
CA ASP A 72 -41.59 -12.39 62.07
C ASP A 72 -42.78 -11.47 62.46
N GLN A 73 -43.55 -10.93 61.50
CA GLN A 73 -44.69 -11.67 60.91
C GLN A 73 -45.30 -11.05 59.63
N ILE A 74 -46.29 -11.77 59.09
CA ILE A 74 -47.23 -11.46 57.99
C ILE A 74 -46.71 -11.74 56.57
N THR A 75 -47.20 -12.85 56.03
CA THR A 75 -47.11 -13.26 54.63
C THR A 75 -48.08 -12.49 53.74
N LYS A 76 -47.59 -11.95 52.61
CA LYS A 76 -48.19 -12.06 51.26
C LYS A 76 -47.36 -11.36 50.18
N SER A 77 -47.24 -12.01 49.03
CA SER A 77 -46.78 -11.46 47.76
C SER A 77 -48.01 -11.05 46.90
N PRO A 78 -47.87 -10.43 45.70
CA PRO A 78 -46.65 -10.01 44.99
C PRO A 78 -46.67 -8.52 44.51
N ASN A 79 -45.79 -8.19 43.56
CA ASN A 79 -45.79 -7.01 42.66
C ASN A 79 -45.29 -5.65 43.19
N LEU A 80 -44.02 -5.34 42.91
CA LEU A 80 -43.68 -4.21 42.00
C LEU A 80 -42.30 -4.43 41.35
N GLU A 81 -41.98 -3.65 40.31
CA GLU A 81 -40.85 -3.88 39.41
C GLU A 81 -39.49 -3.42 39.98
N THR A 82 -38.45 -4.23 39.79
CA THR A 82 -37.05 -3.84 40.04
C THR A 82 -36.36 -3.47 38.74
N LEU A 83 -36.19 -2.17 38.50
CA LEU A 83 -35.30 -1.63 37.48
C LEU A 83 -33.84 -1.94 37.86
N ASN A 84 -33.28 -3.01 37.31
CA ASN A 84 -31.83 -3.26 37.38
C ASN A 84 -31.11 -2.30 36.44
N LEU A 85 -30.39 -1.33 37.01
CA LEU A 85 -29.38 -0.56 36.29
C LEU A 85 -28.22 -1.50 35.96
N THR A 86 -28.07 -1.86 34.69
CA THR A 86 -26.99 -2.71 34.19
C THR A 86 -25.64 -2.02 34.33
N GLU A 87 -24.65 -2.77 34.83
CA GLU A 87 -23.25 -2.37 34.76
C GLU A 87 -22.86 -2.17 33.29
N THR A 88 -22.26 -1.02 32.98
CA THR A 88 -21.77 -0.74 31.62
C THR A 88 -20.40 -1.37 31.45
N ASN A 89 -20.39 -2.66 31.09
CA ASN A 89 -19.19 -3.30 30.56
C ASN A 89 -18.68 -2.48 29.37
N SER A 90 -17.45 -2.00 29.45
CA SER A 90 -16.70 -1.56 28.28
C SER A 90 -16.23 -2.79 27.51
N GLU A 91 -17.14 -3.41 26.75
CA GLU A 91 -16.80 -4.50 25.84
C GLU A 91 -15.74 -4.00 24.84
N LEU A 92 -14.61 -4.70 24.78
CA LEU A 92 -13.60 -4.46 23.76
C LEU A 92 -14.19 -4.79 22.39
N PRO A 93 -13.87 -4.02 21.33
CA PRO A 93 -14.49 -4.21 20.03
C PRO A 93 -14.19 -5.60 19.47
N THR A 94 -15.22 -6.26 18.96
CA THR A 94 -15.12 -7.53 18.26
C THR A 94 -14.98 -7.29 16.76
N ARG A 95 -14.07 -8.01 16.10
CA ARG A 95 -13.79 -7.85 14.67
C ARG A 95 -14.05 -9.12 13.88
N ASN A 96 -14.48 -8.91 12.64
CA ASN A 96 -14.64 -9.96 11.64
C ASN A 96 -13.29 -10.24 10.97
N TYR A 97 -12.93 -11.52 10.84
CA TYR A 97 -11.76 -11.99 10.13
C TYR A 97 -12.12 -13.08 9.13
N ILE A 98 -11.54 -12.99 7.94
CA ILE A 98 -11.60 -13.99 6.87
C ILE A 98 -10.47 -14.98 7.12
N VAL A 99 -10.82 -16.24 7.34
CA VAL A 99 -9.87 -17.37 7.40
C VAL A 99 -9.89 -18.04 6.04
N ARG A 100 -8.81 -17.94 5.26
CA ARG A 100 -8.69 -18.63 3.97
C ARG A 100 -8.12 -20.03 4.18
N PHE A 101 -8.49 -20.95 3.30
CA PHE A 101 -8.06 -22.36 3.31
C PHE A 101 -7.37 -22.73 1.99
N ILE A 102 -6.63 -23.85 1.98
CA ILE A 102 -5.84 -24.31 0.83
C ILE A 102 -6.67 -25.17 -0.16
N GLU A 103 -7.89 -25.55 0.23
CA GLU A 103 -8.76 -26.48 -0.51
C GLU A 103 -10.19 -25.93 -0.53
N TYR A 104 -11.04 -26.46 -1.41
CA TYR A 104 -12.49 -26.20 -1.42
C TYR A 104 -13.24 -27.34 -0.70
N LYS A 105 -14.00 -27.02 0.37
CA LYS A 105 -14.85 -27.95 1.13
C LYS A 105 -16.13 -27.26 1.60
N LYS A 106 -17.03 -27.97 2.28
CA LYS A 106 -18.23 -27.33 2.83
C LYS A 106 -17.90 -26.43 4.01
N ALA A 107 -18.71 -25.40 4.22
CA ALA A 107 -18.55 -24.48 5.35
C ALA A 107 -18.63 -25.20 6.71
N GLU A 108 -19.46 -26.25 6.83
CA GLU A 108 -19.58 -27.06 8.03
C GLU A 108 -18.31 -27.87 8.34
N ASP A 109 -17.61 -28.36 7.30
CA ASP A 109 -16.36 -29.12 7.45
C ASP A 109 -15.27 -28.21 8.05
N TYR A 110 -15.17 -26.97 7.57
CA TYR A 110 -14.22 -25.98 8.11
C TYR A 110 -14.60 -25.50 9.50
N LYS A 111 -15.89 -25.22 9.74
CA LYS A 111 -16.38 -24.88 11.09
C LYS A 111 -15.99 -25.96 12.09
N THR A 112 -16.29 -27.23 11.77
CA THR A 112 -15.94 -28.37 12.62
C THR A 112 -14.42 -28.49 12.80
N TYR A 113 -13.64 -28.38 11.72
CA TYR A 113 -12.18 -28.42 11.80
C TYR A 113 -11.61 -27.35 12.75
N LEU A 114 -12.11 -26.12 12.71
CA LEU A 114 -11.70 -25.06 13.65
C LEU A 114 -12.19 -25.34 15.07
N GLU A 115 -13.46 -25.74 15.24
CA GLU A 115 -14.06 -26.13 16.54
C GLU A 115 -13.40 -27.38 17.16
N GLU A 116 -12.68 -28.20 16.39
CA GLU A 116 -11.90 -29.34 16.90
C GLU A 116 -10.50 -28.95 17.37
N ASN A 117 -9.82 -28.05 16.66
CA ASN A 117 -8.43 -27.68 16.97
C ASN A 117 -8.34 -26.52 17.98
N LEU A 118 -9.28 -25.58 17.98
CA LEU A 118 -9.28 -24.38 18.84
C LEU A 118 -10.06 -24.56 20.16
N ARG A 119 -10.35 -25.79 20.59
CA ARG A 119 -11.20 -26.13 21.77
C ARG A 119 -10.77 -25.51 23.11
N LEU A 120 -9.54 -25.01 23.20
CA LEU A 120 -8.96 -24.44 24.42
C LEU A 120 -8.97 -22.89 24.42
N LEU A 121 -9.34 -22.24 23.31
CA LEU A 121 -9.38 -20.79 23.18
C LEU A 121 -10.83 -20.29 23.12
N ASN A 122 -11.22 -19.52 24.16
CA ASN A 122 -12.45 -18.74 24.17
C ASN A 122 -12.20 -17.35 23.54
N GLY A 123 -13.26 -16.67 23.10
CA GLY A 123 -13.18 -15.33 22.49
C GLY A 123 -13.07 -15.33 20.96
N TRP A 124 -13.48 -16.42 20.31
CA TRP A 124 -13.76 -16.46 18.87
C TRP A 124 -15.10 -17.17 18.59
N LYS A 125 -15.71 -16.87 17.44
CA LYS A 125 -17.02 -17.42 17.03
C LYS A 125 -17.14 -17.48 15.51
N TRP A 126 -17.54 -18.63 14.96
CA TRP A 126 -17.89 -18.76 13.55
C TRP A 126 -19.13 -17.93 13.18
N ILE A 127 -19.06 -17.17 12.07
CA ILE A 127 -20.17 -16.42 11.50
C ILE A 127 -20.81 -17.24 10.38
N GLU A 128 -22.07 -17.64 10.58
CA GLU A 128 -22.85 -18.44 9.62
C GLU A 128 -23.40 -17.55 8.50
N ARG A 129 -23.06 -17.85 7.25
CA ARG A 129 -23.36 -17.01 6.07
C ARG A 129 -24.49 -17.64 5.25
N LYS A 130 -25.65 -16.98 5.25
CA LYS A 130 -26.92 -17.52 4.70
C LYS A 130 -27.24 -16.92 3.33
N ASN A 131 -26.47 -17.34 2.33
CA ASN A 131 -26.57 -16.86 0.95
C ASN A 131 -26.44 -18.02 -0.06
N PRO A 132 -26.67 -17.81 -1.37
CA PRO A 132 -26.66 -18.89 -2.36
C PRO A 132 -25.32 -19.66 -2.48
N ALA A 133 -24.19 -19.04 -2.12
CA ALA A 133 -22.89 -19.70 -2.13
C ALA A 133 -22.78 -20.85 -1.11
N SER A 134 -23.55 -20.81 -0.01
CA SER A 134 -23.57 -21.87 1.03
C SER A 134 -23.97 -23.27 0.52
N LEU A 135 -24.58 -23.38 -0.67
CA LEU A 135 -24.90 -24.66 -1.30
C LEU A 135 -23.67 -25.34 -1.95
N PHE A 136 -22.58 -24.60 -2.13
CA PHE A 136 -21.37 -25.01 -2.84
C PHE A 136 -20.17 -25.12 -1.88
N PRO A 137 -19.10 -25.84 -2.28
CA PRO A 137 -17.83 -25.74 -1.58
C PRO A 137 -17.32 -24.30 -1.56
N THR A 138 -16.63 -23.93 -0.48
CA THR A 138 -15.94 -22.66 -0.29
C THR A 138 -14.49 -22.90 0.12
N ASP A 139 -13.64 -21.92 -0.11
CA ASP A 139 -12.24 -21.85 0.28
C ASP A 139 -12.01 -20.95 1.51
N PHE A 140 -13.05 -20.32 2.06
CA PHE A 140 -12.90 -19.42 3.20
C PHE A 140 -14.01 -19.54 4.26
N GLY A 141 -13.67 -19.15 5.48
CA GLY A 141 -14.57 -18.98 6.63
C GLY A 141 -14.57 -17.53 7.11
N LEU A 142 -15.63 -17.15 7.82
CA LEU A 142 -15.74 -15.84 8.47
C LEU A 142 -15.90 -16.06 9.98
N VAL A 143 -15.05 -15.42 10.79
CA VAL A 143 -15.05 -15.56 12.24
C VAL A 143 -15.06 -14.18 12.92
N SER A 144 -15.83 -14.05 14.00
CA SER A 144 -15.68 -12.95 14.95
C SER A 144 -14.59 -13.33 15.96
N ILE A 145 -13.70 -12.40 16.29
CA ILE A 145 -12.67 -12.59 17.33
C ILE A 145 -12.61 -11.34 18.21
N ASP A 146 -12.47 -11.54 19.52
CA ASP A 146 -12.28 -10.47 20.50
C ASP A 146 -10.82 -10.00 20.46
N GLU A 147 -10.56 -8.69 20.36
CA GLU A 147 -9.19 -8.16 20.22
C GLU A 147 -8.22 -8.62 21.33
N SER A 148 -8.72 -8.88 22.53
CA SER A 148 -7.94 -9.33 23.69
C SER A 148 -7.30 -10.72 23.53
N VAL A 149 -7.81 -11.57 22.62
CA VAL A 149 -7.27 -12.92 22.35
C VAL A 149 -6.73 -13.09 20.94
N TRP A 150 -6.83 -12.06 20.08
CA TRP A 150 -6.43 -12.11 18.68
C TRP A 150 -5.05 -12.74 18.45
N ASN A 151 -4.02 -12.29 19.17
CA ASN A 151 -2.65 -12.79 18.98
C ASN A 151 -2.54 -14.32 19.22
N SER A 152 -3.17 -14.82 20.29
CA SER A 152 -3.17 -16.25 20.63
C SER A 152 -3.96 -17.09 19.63
N VAL A 153 -5.11 -16.57 19.16
CA VAL A 153 -5.95 -17.24 18.18
C VAL A 153 -5.28 -17.27 16.80
N ASN A 154 -4.61 -16.19 16.40
CA ASN A 154 -3.87 -16.10 15.13
C ASN A 154 -2.62 -17.00 15.12
N GLU A 155 -1.90 -17.11 16.24
CA GLU A 155 -0.77 -18.05 16.36
C GLU A 155 -1.22 -19.52 16.19
N GLU A 156 -2.37 -19.90 16.76
CA GLU A 156 -2.94 -21.24 16.54
C GLU A 156 -3.45 -21.43 15.10
N PHE A 157 -4.11 -20.45 14.48
CA PHE A 157 -4.48 -20.52 13.06
C PHE A 157 -3.26 -20.79 12.16
N GLY A 158 -2.13 -20.12 12.43
CA GLY A 158 -0.86 -20.34 11.70
C GLY A 158 -0.26 -21.74 11.84
N LYS A 159 -0.69 -22.54 12.83
CA LYS A 159 -0.28 -23.94 13.02
C LYS A 159 -1.17 -24.93 12.25
N LEU A 160 -2.35 -24.52 11.79
CA LEU A 160 -3.34 -25.38 11.12
C LEU A 160 -3.00 -25.61 9.65
N LYS A 161 -2.76 -26.87 9.27
CA LYS A 161 -2.33 -27.26 7.91
C LYS A 161 -3.33 -26.94 6.78
N LEU A 162 -4.61 -26.75 7.09
CA LEU A 162 -5.62 -26.40 6.08
C LEU A 162 -5.80 -24.89 5.92
N VAL A 163 -5.43 -24.09 6.93
CA VAL A 163 -5.48 -22.63 6.85
C VAL A 163 -4.37 -22.16 5.92
N LYS A 164 -4.72 -21.23 5.04
CA LYS A 164 -3.77 -20.52 4.17
C LYS A 164 -3.20 -19.31 4.89
N ASP A 165 -4.10 -18.47 5.40
CA ASP A 165 -3.84 -17.23 6.13
C ASP A 165 -5.14 -16.75 6.82
N VAL A 166 -5.03 -15.65 7.58
CA VAL A 166 -6.16 -14.94 8.19
C VAL A 166 -6.01 -13.45 7.88
N SER A 167 -7.09 -12.80 7.47
CA SER A 167 -7.15 -11.37 7.11
C SER A 167 -8.36 -10.69 7.75
N ILE A 168 -8.39 -9.36 7.82
CA ILE A 168 -9.57 -8.61 8.27
C ILE A 168 -10.65 -8.64 7.18
N ASP A 169 -11.92 -8.73 7.55
CA ASP A 169 -13.07 -8.55 6.64
C ASP A 169 -13.29 -7.04 6.42
N LEU A 170 -12.60 -6.48 5.42
CA LEU A 170 -12.63 -5.06 5.11
C LEU A 170 -14.00 -4.64 4.54
N SER A 171 -14.30 -3.34 4.63
CA SER A 171 -15.44 -2.77 3.91
C SER A 171 -15.01 -1.80 2.83
N TYR A 172 -15.89 -1.64 1.84
CA TYR A 172 -15.72 -0.77 0.69
C TYR A 172 -16.88 0.23 0.65
N SER A 173 -16.61 1.49 0.34
CA SER A 173 -17.62 2.52 0.11
C SER A 173 -17.56 3.02 -1.33
N ARG A 174 -18.71 3.46 -1.88
CA ARG A 174 -18.79 3.94 -3.27
C ARG A 174 -18.89 5.45 -3.35
N SER A 175 -18.05 6.05 -4.19
CA SER A 175 -18.20 7.44 -4.67
C SER A 175 -18.86 7.46 -6.05
N LEU A 176 -19.78 8.41 -6.28
CA LEU A 176 -20.49 8.59 -7.55
C LEU A 176 -20.65 10.08 -7.89
N LEU A 177 -20.17 10.47 -9.07
CA LEU A 177 -20.33 11.82 -9.61
C LEU A 177 -21.68 11.95 -10.32
N ALA A 178 -22.63 12.64 -9.70
CA ALA A 178 -23.92 13.00 -10.29
C ALA A 178 -23.95 14.49 -10.65
N ASN A 179 -24.41 14.83 -11.85
CA ASN A 179 -24.65 16.23 -12.23
C ASN A 179 -25.76 16.86 -11.37
N ASP A 180 -25.63 18.16 -11.14
CA ASP A 180 -26.55 18.93 -10.31
C ASP A 180 -27.87 19.21 -11.06
N GLU A 181 -28.95 18.53 -10.67
CA GLU A 181 -30.32 19.02 -10.86
C GLU A 181 -31.28 18.38 -9.84
N GLY A 182 -31.37 18.97 -8.64
CA GLY A 182 -32.48 18.71 -7.71
C GLY A 182 -32.21 17.79 -6.51
N LYS A 183 -31.48 18.31 -5.52
CA LYS A 183 -31.48 17.91 -4.08
C LYS A 183 -32.04 16.52 -3.72
N SER A 184 -31.16 15.53 -3.56
CA SER A 184 -31.36 14.50 -2.52
C SER A 184 -30.02 13.93 -2.04
N GLY A 185 -29.35 14.67 -1.15
CA GLY A 185 -28.00 14.37 -0.66
C GLY A 185 -27.70 15.07 0.66
N SER A 186 -28.49 14.80 1.70
CA SER A 186 -28.24 15.33 3.05
C SER A 186 -28.85 14.45 4.14
N PHE A 187 -28.14 14.33 5.25
CA PHE A 187 -28.56 13.60 6.45
C PHE A 187 -29.79 14.25 7.09
N VAL A 188 -30.75 13.43 7.55
CA VAL A 188 -32.04 13.88 8.13
C VAL A 188 -31.88 14.92 9.25
N ASP A 189 -30.82 14.81 10.07
CA ASP A 189 -30.58 15.67 11.24
C ASP A 189 -29.63 16.86 11.00
N GLY A 190 -29.13 17.07 9.76
CA GLY A 190 -28.35 18.26 9.39
C GLY A 190 -27.00 18.50 10.10
N LYS A 191 -26.49 17.54 10.88
CA LYS A 191 -25.24 17.68 11.65
C LYS A 191 -24.11 16.83 11.04
N LYS A 192 -23.01 17.47 10.62
CA LYS A 192 -21.74 16.77 10.32
C LYS A 192 -21.27 16.01 11.57
N ARG A 193 -20.89 14.74 11.41
CA ARG A 193 -20.12 13.98 12.40
C ARG A 193 -18.64 13.98 11.98
N PRO A 194 -17.67 14.18 12.88
CA PRO A 194 -16.25 14.03 12.55
C PRO A 194 -15.91 12.58 12.18
N GLY A 195 -14.81 12.38 11.43
CA GLY A 195 -14.19 11.05 11.27
C GLY A 195 -14.68 10.19 10.10
N LYS A 196 -15.33 10.76 9.07
CA LYS A 196 -15.49 10.06 7.77
C LYS A 196 -14.55 10.63 6.73
N ILE A 197 -13.72 9.77 6.15
CA ILE A 197 -13.03 10.01 4.89
C ILE A 197 -14.09 10.13 3.79
N PHE A 198 -13.94 11.11 2.91
CA PHE A 198 -14.79 11.30 1.74
C PHE A 198 -13.90 11.43 0.50
N THR A 199 -13.82 10.37 -0.32
CA THR A 199 -13.22 10.40 -1.66
C THR A 199 -14.12 11.19 -2.63
N SER A 200 -14.16 12.50 -2.40
CA SER A 200 -14.90 13.48 -3.18
C SER A 200 -14.23 14.85 -3.07
N MET A 201 -13.28 15.14 -3.97
CA MET A 201 -12.79 16.51 -4.16
C MET A 201 -13.84 17.31 -4.93
N SER A 202 -14.45 18.31 -4.28
CA SER A 202 -15.35 19.24 -4.95
C SER A 202 -14.57 20.38 -5.59
N PHE A 203 -14.04 20.16 -6.79
CA PHE A 203 -13.52 21.25 -7.61
C PHE A 203 -14.67 22.01 -8.27
N SER A 204 -14.81 23.29 -7.93
CA SER A 204 -15.62 24.24 -8.69
C SER A 204 -14.75 24.86 -9.78
N ASP A 205 -14.91 24.42 -11.04
CA ASP A 205 -14.20 25.01 -12.17
C ASP A 205 -14.48 26.52 -12.26
N GLY A 206 -13.41 27.32 -12.35
CA GLY A 206 -13.51 28.76 -12.54
C GLY A 206 -13.84 29.11 -13.99
N GLU A 207 -15.06 29.57 -14.27
CA GLU A 207 -15.50 29.94 -15.62
C GLU A 207 -14.69 31.13 -16.19
N TYR A 208 -13.71 30.84 -17.04
CA TYR A 208 -12.94 31.85 -17.77
C TYR A 208 -13.75 32.39 -18.97
N TYR A 209 -14.66 33.32 -18.70
CA TYR A 209 -15.51 33.94 -19.74
C TYR A 209 -14.69 34.72 -20.77
N SER A 210 -14.65 34.22 -22.00
CA SER A 210 -14.33 35.03 -23.19
C SER A 210 -15.62 35.58 -23.80
N GLU A 211 -15.95 36.83 -23.47
CA GLU A 211 -17.14 37.51 -24.00
C GLU A 211 -17.01 37.83 -25.50
N LEU A 212 -17.44 36.92 -26.39
CA LEU A 212 -18.14 37.24 -27.66
C LEU A 212 -18.60 35.97 -28.42
N SER A 213 -19.91 35.64 -28.43
CA SER A 213 -20.62 34.87 -29.50
C SER A 213 -22.04 34.36 -29.15
N ASN A 214 -22.78 35.05 -28.28
CA ASN A 214 -24.03 34.55 -27.65
C ASN A 214 -25.25 34.30 -28.58
N THR A 215 -25.13 34.38 -29.90
CA THR A 215 -26.23 34.16 -30.87
C THR A 215 -26.02 32.98 -31.83
N THR A 216 -24.78 32.60 -32.15
CA THR A 216 -24.49 31.51 -33.11
C THR A 216 -24.43 30.13 -32.45
N ILE A 217 -24.00 30.05 -31.19
CA ILE A 217 -23.86 28.78 -30.44
C ILE A 217 -25.22 28.09 -30.23
N SER A 218 -26.30 28.86 -30.02
CA SER A 218 -27.67 28.34 -29.80
C SER A 218 -28.15 27.45 -30.94
N TRP A 219 -27.98 27.89 -32.20
CA TRP A 219 -28.37 27.13 -33.38
C TRP A 219 -27.50 25.88 -33.58
N LYS A 220 -26.19 25.97 -33.27
CA LYS A 220 -25.28 24.82 -33.35
C LYS A 220 -25.63 23.74 -32.32
N ARG A 221 -25.94 24.12 -31.07
CA ARG A 221 -26.44 23.20 -30.02
C ARG A 221 -27.76 22.51 -30.44
N LYS A 222 -28.66 23.23 -31.11
CA LYS A 222 -29.97 22.69 -31.50
C LYS A 222 -29.91 21.73 -32.70
N LEU A 223 -28.89 21.83 -33.55
CA LEU A 223 -28.70 20.94 -34.71
C LEU A 223 -27.99 19.63 -34.34
N MET A 224 -27.03 19.67 -33.40
CA MET A 224 -26.37 18.48 -32.84
C MET A 224 -27.29 17.64 -31.93
N MET A 225 -28.58 18.01 -31.82
CA MET A 225 -29.54 17.36 -30.93
C MET A 225 -30.20 16.11 -31.54
N GLN A 226 -29.85 15.73 -32.78
CA GLN A 226 -29.88 14.33 -33.19
C GLN A 226 -28.76 13.58 -32.44
N ARG A 227 -29.00 13.25 -31.17
CA ARG A 227 -28.08 12.45 -30.35
C ARG A 227 -27.90 11.07 -30.97
N SER A 228 -26.78 10.85 -31.65
CA SER A 228 -26.29 9.53 -31.99
C SER A 228 -26.08 8.73 -30.71
N GLN A 229 -26.74 7.59 -30.57
CA GLN A 229 -26.58 6.73 -29.40
C GLN A 229 -25.16 6.17 -29.33
N VAL A 230 -24.68 5.93 -28.11
CA VAL A 230 -23.35 5.37 -27.84
C VAL A 230 -23.14 4.04 -28.59
N THR A 231 -24.19 3.22 -28.67
CA THR A 231 -24.25 2.00 -29.48
C THR A 231 -24.07 2.24 -30.99
N SER A 232 -24.70 3.28 -31.56
CA SER A 232 -24.49 3.66 -32.97
C SER A 232 -23.11 4.28 -33.20
N LEU A 233 -22.53 4.99 -32.22
CA LEU A 233 -21.17 5.56 -32.32
C LEU A 233 -20.09 4.48 -32.45
N PHE A 234 -20.19 3.37 -31.71
CA PHE A 234 -19.34 2.19 -31.92
C PHE A 234 -19.84 1.26 -33.04
N GLY A 235 -20.87 1.63 -33.80
CA GLY A 235 -21.36 0.84 -34.93
C GLY A 235 -22.03 -0.50 -34.58
N ALA A 236 -22.54 -0.68 -33.36
CA ALA A 236 -23.12 -1.95 -32.88
C ALA A 236 -24.25 -2.49 -33.77
N GLU A 237 -24.98 -1.60 -34.44
CA GLU A 237 -25.95 -1.93 -35.48
C GLU A 237 -25.42 -2.89 -36.57
N ALA A 238 -24.14 -2.81 -36.94
CA ALA A 238 -23.54 -3.67 -37.95
C ALA A 238 -23.45 -5.14 -37.50
N LEU A 239 -23.37 -5.39 -36.20
CA LEU A 239 -23.40 -6.73 -35.61
C LEU A 239 -24.84 -7.18 -35.32
N TRP A 240 -25.71 -6.27 -34.87
CA TRP A 240 -27.15 -6.54 -34.74
C TRP A 240 -27.81 -6.93 -36.07
N LYS A 241 -27.40 -6.30 -37.18
CA LYS A 241 -27.83 -6.63 -38.56
C LYS A 241 -27.32 -8.00 -39.03
N LYS A 242 -26.25 -8.53 -38.43
CA LYS A 242 -25.76 -9.92 -38.63
C LYS A 242 -26.43 -10.93 -37.68
N GLY A 243 -27.31 -10.48 -36.78
CA GLY A 243 -28.01 -11.33 -35.80
C GLY A 243 -27.28 -11.53 -34.47
N TYR A 244 -26.11 -10.92 -34.26
CA TYR A 244 -25.40 -10.96 -32.97
C TYR A 244 -25.96 -9.88 -32.05
N ARG A 245 -26.35 -10.27 -30.83
CA ARG A 245 -27.08 -9.39 -29.88
C ARG A 245 -26.81 -9.71 -28.40
N GLY A 246 -25.81 -10.55 -28.07
CA GLY A 246 -25.57 -11.01 -26.71
C GLY A 246 -26.21 -12.38 -26.36
N ALA A 247 -26.91 -13.01 -27.30
CA ALA A 247 -27.68 -14.23 -27.04
C ALA A 247 -26.86 -15.37 -26.41
N LYS A 248 -27.43 -15.98 -25.37
CA LYS A 248 -26.82 -17.03 -24.54
C LYS A 248 -25.49 -16.63 -23.85
N VAL A 249 -25.20 -15.35 -23.64
CA VAL A 249 -24.04 -14.93 -22.84
C VAL A 249 -24.51 -14.68 -21.42
N LYS A 250 -23.91 -15.33 -20.42
CA LYS A 250 -24.20 -15.08 -19.00
C LYS A 250 -23.38 -13.88 -18.51
N MET A 251 -24.08 -12.82 -18.10
CA MET A 251 -23.47 -11.58 -17.64
C MET A 251 -23.78 -11.31 -16.17
N ALA A 252 -22.75 -11.36 -15.32
CA ALA A 252 -22.85 -11.03 -13.91
C ALA A 252 -22.61 -9.52 -13.67
N ILE A 253 -23.56 -8.87 -13.02
CA ILE A 253 -23.52 -7.43 -12.70
C ILE A 253 -23.44 -7.29 -11.18
N PHE A 254 -22.26 -6.89 -10.69
CA PHE A 254 -21.97 -6.69 -9.27
C PHE A 254 -22.16 -5.20 -8.93
N ASP A 255 -23.30 -4.84 -8.35
CA ASP A 255 -23.68 -3.44 -8.13
C ASP A 255 -24.75 -3.34 -7.00
N THR A 256 -25.61 -2.31 -7.02
CA THR A 256 -26.72 -2.07 -6.08
C THR A 256 -27.96 -2.95 -6.33
N GLY A 257 -27.89 -3.87 -7.30
CA GLY A 257 -28.97 -4.74 -7.77
C GLY A 257 -29.65 -4.22 -9.05
N ILE A 258 -30.78 -4.84 -9.44
CA ILE A 258 -31.62 -4.40 -10.57
C ILE A 258 -33.09 -4.54 -10.19
N ARG A 259 -33.95 -3.59 -10.56
CA ARG A 259 -35.41 -3.73 -10.42
C ARG A 259 -35.97 -4.81 -11.37
N ALA A 260 -36.60 -5.86 -10.82
CA ALA A 260 -37.13 -7.00 -11.61
C ALA A 260 -38.11 -6.59 -12.71
N ASN A 261 -39.15 -5.84 -12.37
CA ASN A 261 -40.22 -5.47 -13.30
C ASN A 261 -39.90 -4.13 -13.99
N HIS A 262 -38.70 -4.03 -14.59
CA HIS A 262 -38.26 -2.85 -15.32
C HIS A 262 -38.40 -3.09 -16.83
N PRO A 263 -39.11 -2.22 -17.59
CA PRO A 263 -39.53 -2.53 -18.96
C PRO A 263 -38.39 -2.60 -19.98
N HIS A 264 -37.18 -2.17 -19.63
CA HIS A 264 -36.02 -2.19 -20.53
C HIS A 264 -35.31 -3.55 -20.59
N PHE A 265 -35.66 -4.53 -19.74
CA PHE A 265 -34.93 -5.81 -19.63
C PHE A 265 -35.80 -7.02 -19.96
N ARG A 266 -35.42 -7.76 -21.02
CA ARG A 266 -36.14 -8.97 -21.45
C ARG A 266 -35.71 -10.25 -20.74
N ASN A 267 -34.48 -10.30 -20.22
CA ASN A 267 -33.78 -11.56 -19.96
C ASN A 267 -32.99 -11.56 -18.62
N ILE A 268 -33.60 -11.00 -17.56
CA ILE A 268 -33.10 -11.19 -16.19
C ILE A 268 -33.34 -12.66 -15.81
N LYS A 269 -32.25 -13.43 -15.65
CA LYS A 269 -32.33 -14.81 -15.15
C LYS A 269 -32.41 -14.87 -13.65
N GLU A 270 -31.64 -14.01 -12.99
CA GLU A 270 -31.39 -14.13 -11.56
C GLU A 270 -31.17 -12.77 -10.90
N ARG A 271 -31.56 -12.71 -9.62
CA ARG A 271 -31.34 -11.60 -8.71
C ARG A 271 -30.96 -12.19 -7.36
N THR A 272 -29.73 -11.93 -6.91
CA THR A 272 -29.23 -12.32 -5.59
C THR A 272 -28.84 -11.10 -4.80
N ASN A 273 -28.83 -11.25 -3.47
CA ASN A 273 -28.33 -10.25 -2.54
C ASN A 273 -27.34 -10.94 -1.60
N TRP A 274 -26.20 -10.29 -1.43
CA TRP A 274 -25.08 -10.74 -0.59
C TRP A 274 -24.93 -9.87 0.66
N THR A 275 -25.69 -8.78 0.74
CA THR A 275 -25.69 -7.84 1.87
C THR A 275 -26.62 -8.27 3.00
N ASN A 276 -26.44 -7.65 4.18
CA ASN A 276 -27.29 -7.88 5.35
C ASN A 276 -28.70 -7.23 5.26
N GLU A 277 -29.06 -6.55 4.17
CA GLU A 277 -30.36 -5.91 3.98
C GLU A 277 -31.34 -6.83 3.25
N ASP A 278 -32.58 -6.97 3.73
CA ASP A 278 -33.60 -7.85 3.11
C ASP A 278 -34.26 -7.19 1.87
N THR A 279 -33.47 -6.98 0.82
CA THR A 279 -33.94 -6.46 -0.47
C THR A 279 -33.16 -7.04 -1.65
N LEU A 280 -33.89 -7.36 -2.72
CA LEU A 280 -33.37 -7.71 -4.05
C LEU A 280 -33.55 -6.56 -5.06
N ASN A 281 -34.10 -5.42 -4.63
CA ASN A 281 -34.39 -4.27 -5.49
C ASN A 281 -33.28 -3.22 -5.43
N ASP A 282 -33.07 -2.53 -6.54
CA ASP A 282 -32.15 -1.41 -6.66
C ASP A 282 -32.84 -0.11 -6.24
N ASN A 283 -32.57 0.34 -5.01
CA ASN A 283 -33.12 1.59 -4.47
C ASN A 283 -32.23 2.80 -4.79
N LEU A 284 -30.98 2.59 -5.24
CA LEU A 284 -30.00 3.64 -5.56
C LEU A 284 -29.95 3.97 -7.06
N GLY A 285 -30.21 2.99 -7.92
CA GLY A 285 -30.35 3.18 -9.36
C GLY A 285 -29.06 3.17 -10.16
N HIS A 286 -27.94 2.69 -9.59
CA HIS A 286 -26.71 2.51 -10.36
C HIS A 286 -26.71 1.17 -11.08
N GLY A 287 -26.98 0.05 -10.39
CA GLY A 287 -27.03 -1.27 -11.02
C GLY A 287 -28.08 -1.40 -12.12
N THR A 288 -29.25 -0.77 -11.96
CA THR A 288 -30.27 -0.64 -13.01
C THR A 288 -29.74 0.15 -14.23
N PHE A 289 -28.95 1.19 -14.01
CA PHE A 289 -28.36 1.98 -15.11
C PHE A 289 -27.26 1.21 -15.84
N VAL A 290 -26.36 0.55 -15.09
CA VAL A 290 -25.28 -0.32 -15.58
C VAL A 290 -25.85 -1.42 -16.48
N ALA A 291 -26.90 -2.10 -16.01
CA ALA A 291 -27.62 -3.09 -16.81
C ALA A 291 -28.30 -2.50 -18.04
N GLY A 292 -28.80 -1.25 -17.96
CA GLY A 292 -29.34 -0.50 -19.09
C GLY A 292 -28.34 -0.33 -20.22
N VAL A 293 -27.12 0.13 -19.90
CA VAL A 293 -26.03 0.31 -20.86
C VAL A 293 -25.60 -1.02 -21.48
N ILE A 294 -25.59 -2.11 -20.70
CA ILE A 294 -25.22 -3.45 -21.19
C ILE A 294 -26.31 -4.05 -22.11
N ALA A 295 -27.57 -4.09 -21.66
CA ALA A 295 -28.63 -4.92 -22.24
C ALA A 295 -30.05 -4.31 -22.19
N GLY A 296 -30.17 -2.98 -22.12
CA GLY A 296 -31.46 -2.29 -22.25
C GLY A 296 -32.04 -2.37 -23.67
N GLU A 297 -33.36 -2.55 -23.80
CA GLU A 297 -34.08 -2.62 -25.10
C GLU A 297 -34.74 -1.29 -25.53
N ASP A 298 -34.71 -0.25 -24.70
CA ASP A 298 -35.45 1.00 -24.93
C ASP A 298 -34.83 1.87 -26.02
N SER A 299 -35.68 2.47 -26.87
CA SER A 299 -35.24 3.28 -28.02
C SER A 299 -34.54 4.60 -27.65
N GLU A 300 -34.60 5.09 -26.41
CA GLU A 300 -33.86 6.28 -25.96
C GLU A 300 -32.50 5.95 -25.33
N CYS A 301 -32.36 4.78 -24.69
CA CYS A 301 -31.11 4.30 -24.08
C CYS A 301 -30.86 2.81 -24.34
N LEU A 302 -30.70 2.48 -25.62
CA LEU A 302 -30.48 1.14 -26.12
C LEU A 302 -29.09 0.62 -25.72
N GLY A 303 -29.04 -0.56 -25.09
CA GLY A 303 -27.81 -1.24 -24.69
C GLY A 303 -27.16 -2.05 -25.82
N PHE A 304 -25.90 -2.43 -25.64
CA PHE A 304 -25.11 -3.13 -26.67
C PHE A 304 -25.56 -4.56 -26.96
N ALA A 305 -26.03 -5.28 -25.95
CA ALA A 305 -26.25 -6.72 -25.97
C ALA A 305 -27.63 -7.11 -25.37
N PRO A 306 -28.76 -6.69 -25.98
CA PRO A 306 -30.11 -6.86 -25.40
C PRO A 306 -30.57 -8.31 -25.23
N ASP A 307 -29.96 -9.29 -25.91
CA ASP A 307 -30.30 -10.71 -25.77
C ASP A 307 -29.49 -11.42 -24.66
N THR A 308 -28.58 -10.72 -23.97
CA THR A 308 -27.73 -11.25 -22.89
C THR A 308 -28.53 -11.71 -21.68
N GLU A 309 -28.03 -12.75 -21.01
CA GLU A 309 -28.64 -13.35 -19.82
C GLU A 309 -28.13 -12.62 -18.57
N ILE A 310 -28.99 -11.81 -17.93
CA ILE A 310 -28.57 -10.92 -16.84
C ILE A 310 -28.66 -11.64 -15.49
N TYR A 311 -27.54 -11.70 -14.78
CA TYR A 311 -27.40 -12.18 -13.40
C TYR A 311 -27.06 -10.99 -12.49
N ALA A 312 -28.03 -10.53 -11.71
CA ALA A 312 -27.92 -9.31 -10.90
C ALA A 312 -27.50 -9.62 -9.46
N TYR A 313 -26.25 -9.34 -9.11
CA TYR A 313 -25.71 -9.62 -7.77
C TYR A 313 -25.63 -8.30 -6.99
N ARG A 314 -26.57 -8.10 -6.05
CA ARG A 314 -26.54 -6.96 -5.12
C ARG A 314 -25.48 -7.21 -4.06
N VAL A 315 -24.39 -6.45 -4.14
CA VAL A 315 -23.25 -6.49 -3.20
C VAL A 315 -23.11 -5.18 -2.40
N PHE A 316 -23.76 -4.10 -2.83
CA PHE A 316 -23.83 -2.84 -2.06
C PHE A 316 -25.15 -2.68 -1.32
N THR A 317 -25.05 -2.22 -0.08
CA THR A 317 -26.18 -1.74 0.73
C THR A 317 -26.73 -0.41 0.19
N ASP A 318 -27.92 0.00 0.66
CA ASP A 318 -28.45 1.33 0.34
C ASP A 318 -27.62 2.46 1.00
N ALA A 319 -26.83 2.13 2.01
CA ALA A 319 -25.78 3.01 2.56
C ALA A 319 -24.49 3.08 1.70
N GLN A 320 -24.47 2.42 0.53
CA GLN A 320 -23.30 2.31 -0.37
C GLN A 320 -22.07 1.63 0.24
N VAL A 321 -22.26 0.77 1.24
CA VAL A 321 -21.21 -0.07 1.84
C VAL A 321 -21.31 -1.52 1.32
N SER A 322 -20.16 -2.12 1.02
CA SER A 322 -19.95 -3.56 0.76
C SER A 322 -18.86 -4.11 1.71
N TYR A 323 -18.71 -5.43 1.80
CA TYR A 323 -17.64 -6.12 2.55
C TYR A 323 -16.88 -7.11 1.65
N THR A 324 -15.60 -7.33 1.95
CA THR A 324 -14.76 -8.35 1.30
C THR A 324 -15.44 -9.71 1.27
N SER A 325 -15.93 -10.20 2.41
CA SER A 325 -16.59 -11.50 2.51
C SER A 325 -17.82 -11.66 1.61
N TRP A 326 -18.53 -10.57 1.29
CA TRP A 326 -19.66 -10.57 0.35
C TRP A 326 -19.20 -10.71 -1.10
N PHE A 327 -18.10 -10.04 -1.48
CA PHE A 327 -17.49 -10.23 -2.80
C PHE A 327 -16.95 -11.65 -2.97
N LEU A 328 -16.26 -12.20 -1.97
CA LEU A 328 -15.71 -13.56 -2.03
C LEU A 328 -16.81 -14.62 -2.22
N ASP A 329 -17.96 -14.50 -1.55
CA ASP A 329 -19.10 -15.40 -1.76
C ASP A 329 -19.73 -15.22 -3.15
N ALA A 330 -19.95 -13.97 -3.58
CA ALA A 330 -20.52 -13.68 -4.89
C ALA A 330 -19.60 -14.13 -6.05
N PHE A 331 -18.28 -14.06 -5.87
CA PHE A 331 -17.29 -14.58 -6.82
C PHE A 331 -17.25 -16.12 -6.82
N ASN A 332 -17.23 -16.78 -5.66
CA ASN A 332 -17.33 -18.24 -5.57
C ASN A 332 -18.62 -18.76 -6.22
N TYR A 333 -19.74 -18.02 -6.09
CA TYR A 333 -20.99 -18.32 -6.76
C TYR A 333 -20.95 -18.06 -8.27
N ALA A 334 -20.32 -16.97 -8.74
CA ALA A 334 -20.11 -16.70 -10.16
C ALA A 334 -19.28 -17.80 -10.86
N ILE A 335 -18.27 -18.33 -10.17
CA ILE A 335 -17.47 -19.49 -10.61
C ILE A 335 -18.34 -20.74 -10.66
N ALA A 336 -19.09 -21.05 -9.59
CA ALA A 336 -19.96 -22.23 -9.53
C ALA A 336 -21.10 -22.21 -10.58
N MET A 337 -21.60 -21.02 -10.93
CA MET A 337 -22.64 -20.81 -11.94
C MET A 337 -22.09 -20.65 -13.37
N ASP A 338 -20.76 -20.68 -13.54
CA ASP A 338 -20.05 -20.72 -14.82
C ASP A 338 -20.38 -19.52 -15.72
N MET A 339 -20.20 -18.30 -15.19
CA MET A 339 -20.46 -17.03 -15.90
C MET A 339 -19.48 -16.80 -17.07
N ASP A 340 -19.93 -16.17 -18.16
CA ASP A 340 -19.03 -15.79 -19.28
C ASP A 340 -18.30 -14.47 -18.99
N VAL A 341 -19.02 -13.48 -18.46
CA VAL A 341 -18.56 -12.08 -18.31
C VAL A 341 -19.02 -11.50 -16.97
N LEU A 342 -18.20 -10.63 -16.37
CA LEU A 342 -18.48 -9.93 -15.11
C LEU A 342 -18.15 -8.43 -15.27
N ASN A 343 -19.09 -7.54 -14.90
CA ASN A 343 -18.82 -6.10 -14.77
C ASN A 343 -18.84 -5.69 -13.30
N LEU A 344 -17.76 -5.02 -12.88
CA LEU A 344 -17.62 -4.43 -11.56
C LEU A 344 -17.41 -2.91 -11.69
N SER A 345 -18.50 -2.14 -11.61
CA SER A 345 -18.47 -0.67 -11.74
C SER A 345 -18.03 0.03 -10.45
N ILE A 346 -16.94 -0.42 -9.83
CA ILE A 346 -16.42 0.06 -8.54
C ILE A 346 -14.92 0.34 -8.65
N GLY A 347 -14.42 1.16 -7.74
CA GLY A 347 -13.02 1.16 -7.34
C GLY A 347 -12.95 1.09 -5.81
N GLY A 348 -11.92 0.44 -5.28
CA GLY A 348 -11.52 0.52 -3.88
C GLY A 348 -10.05 0.96 -3.75
N PRO A 349 -9.59 1.26 -2.51
CA PRO A 349 -8.18 1.52 -2.26
C PRO A 349 -7.33 0.32 -2.70
N ASP A 350 -6.09 0.62 -3.11
CA ASP A 350 -5.28 -0.30 -3.91
C ASP A 350 -4.85 -1.56 -3.14
N TYR A 351 -4.84 -2.72 -3.82
CA TYR A 351 -4.47 -4.13 -3.51
C TYR A 351 -4.32 -4.71 -2.07
N LEU A 352 -4.48 -3.94 -0.99
CA LEU A 352 -4.28 -4.35 0.41
C LEU A 352 -5.19 -5.52 0.83
N ASP A 353 -6.34 -5.65 0.18
CA ASP A 353 -7.24 -6.81 0.33
C ASP A 353 -6.73 -8.02 -0.48
N LEU A 354 -5.68 -8.67 0.04
CA LEU A 354 -5.15 -9.92 -0.52
C LEU A 354 -6.22 -11.03 -0.67
N PRO A 355 -7.23 -11.17 0.21
CA PRO A 355 -8.44 -11.97 -0.06
C PRO A 355 -9.14 -11.64 -1.37
N PHE A 356 -9.48 -10.38 -1.60
CA PHE A 356 -10.17 -9.92 -2.81
C PHE A 356 -9.29 -10.06 -4.07
N VAL A 357 -8.03 -9.63 -4.01
CA VAL A 357 -7.09 -9.67 -5.16
C VAL A 357 -6.88 -11.11 -5.65
N GLU A 358 -6.57 -12.06 -4.77
CA GLU A 358 -6.41 -13.45 -5.19
C GLU A 358 -7.72 -14.09 -5.69
N LYS A 359 -8.88 -13.65 -5.19
CA LYS A 359 -10.17 -14.14 -5.68
C LYS A 359 -10.49 -13.61 -7.07
N VAL A 360 -10.05 -12.40 -7.42
CA VAL A 360 -10.09 -11.90 -8.80
C VAL A 360 -9.21 -12.76 -9.72
N TRP A 361 -7.99 -13.12 -9.28
CA TRP A 361 -7.12 -14.05 -10.01
C TRP A 361 -7.74 -15.44 -10.21
N GLU A 362 -8.42 -15.99 -9.20
CA GLU A 362 -9.13 -17.26 -9.32
C GLU A 362 -10.37 -17.15 -10.22
N LEU A 363 -11.09 -16.03 -10.18
CA LEU A 363 -12.25 -15.79 -11.03
C LEU A 363 -11.85 -15.74 -12.51
N THR A 364 -10.77 -15.02 -12.85
CA THR A 364 -10.24 -15.00 -14.23
C THR A 364 -9.67 -16.35 -14.64
N ALA A 365 -9.08 -17.14 -13.73
CA ALA A 365 -8.66 -18.53 -13.96
C ALA A 365 -9.75 -19.41 -14.58
N ASN A 366 -10.98 -19.25 -14.07
CA ASN A 366 -12.15 -20.01 -14.48
C ASN A 366 -12.74 -19.53 -15.83
N ASN A 367 -11.98 -18.75 -16.60
CA ASN A 367 -12.31 -18.15 -17.90
C ASN A 367 -13.32 -16.98 -17.84
N ILE A 368 -13.68 -16.49 -16.65
CA ILE A 368 -14.66 -15.40 -16.49
C ILE A 368 -13.99 -14.08 -16.91
N ILE A 369 -14.52 -13.43 -17.94
CA ILE A 369 -13.97 -12.18 -18.46
C ILE A 369 -14.42 -11.02 -17.57
N MET A 370 -13.49 -10.43 -16.82
CA MET A 370 -13.79 -9.32 -15.89
C MET A 370 -13.49 -7.95 -16.51
N VAL A 371 -14.46 -7.05 -16.42
CA VAL A 371 -14.37 -5.64 -16.84
C VAL A 371 -14.63 -4.75 -15.62
N SER A 372 -13.78 -3.74 -15.40
CA SER A 372 -13.84 -2.87 -14.22
C SER A 372 -13.51 -1.41 -14.55
N ALA A 373 -14.07 -0.49 -13.77
CA ALA A 373 -13.85 0.94 -13.88
C ALA A 373 -12.49 1.37 -13.28
N ILE A 374 -11.69 2.16 -14.00
CA ILE A 374 -10.32 2.51 -13.55
C ILE A 374 -10.25 3.47 -12.34
N GLY A 375 -11.35 4.16 -12.03
CA GLY A 375 -11.43 5.15 -10.94
C GLY A 375 -12.03 6.48 -11.39
N ASN A 376 -12.47 7.31 -10.44
CA ASN A 376 -13.12 8.60 -10.71
C ASN A 376 -12.32 9.78 -10.14
N ASP A 377 -11.05 9.53 -9.85
CA ASP A 377 -10.19 10.32 -8.97
C ASP A 377 -9.12 11.09 -9.78
N GLY A 378 -9.27 11.09 -11.11
CA GLY A 378 -8.54 11.97 -12.02
C GLY A 378 -8.94 13.45 -11.86
N PRO A 379 -8.14 14.39 -12.42
CA PRO A 379 -7.15 14.17 -13.47
C PRO A 379 -5.73 13.82 -12.96
N LEU A 380 -5.55 13.69 -11.65
CA LEU A 380 -4.26 13.41 -11.03
C LEU A 380 -3.72 12.01 -11.41
N TYR A 381 -2.41 11.85 -11.37
CA TYR A 381 -1.71 10.61 -11.73
C TYR A 381 -1.40 9.80 -10.48
N GLY A 382 -1.41 8.46 -10.59
CA GLY A 382 -1.30 7.55 -9.44
C GLY A 382 -2.66 7.24 -8.80
N THR A 383 -3.75 7.42 -9.54
CA THR A 383 -5.14 7.41 -9.02
C THR A 383 -5.94 6.17 -9.45
N LEU A 384 -5.26 5.11 -9.88
CA LEU A 384 -5.88 3.90 -10.40
C LEU A 384 -6.45 3.05 -9.25
N ASN A 385 -7.72 2.63 -9.35
CA ASN A 385 -8.39 1.90 -8.28
C ASN A 385 -8.48 0.38 -8.54
N ASN A 386 -8.40 -0.41 -7.48
CA ASN A 386 -8.51 -1.86 -7.54
C ASN A 386 -9.99 -2.29 -7.76
N PRO A 387 -10.27 -3.32 -8.58
CA PRO A 387 -9.35 -4.23 -9.28
C PRO A 387 -9.04 -3.86 -10.74
N ALA A 388 -9.30 -2.63 -11.17
CA ALA A 388 -9.09 -2.23 -12.57
C ALA A 388 -7.61 -1.98 -12.93
N ASP A 389 -6.75 -1.80 -11.94
CA ASP A 389 -5.28 -1.82 -12.04
C ASP A 389 -4.74 -3.22 -12.43
N GLN A 390 -5.45 -4.30 -12.05
CA GLN A 390 -4.93 -5.66 -12.15
C GLN A 390 -4.77 -6.08 -13.62
N SER A 391 -3.70 -6.80 -13.95
CA SER A 391 -3.37 -7.11 -15.35
C SER A 391 -4.35 -8.05 -16.05
N ASP A 392 -5.12 -8.85 -15.31
CA ASP A 392 -6.07 -9.81 -15.91
C ASP A 392 -7.44 -9.17 -16.16
N VAL A 393 -7.78 -8.13 -15.37
CA VAL A 393 -9.02 -7.36 -15.46
C VAL A 393 -8.90 -6.33 -16.58
N ILE A 394 -9.93 -6.20 -17.42
CA ILE A 394 -10.02 -5.14 -18.42
C ILE A 394 -10.40 -3.84 -17.69
N GLY A 395 -9.40 -3.00 -17.42
CA GLY A 395 -9.55 -1.72 -16.74
C GLY A 395 -9.90 -0.60 -17.73
N VAL A 396 -11.01 0.08 -17.47
CA VAL A 396 -11.65 1.00 -18.44
C VAL A 396 -11.61 2.45 -17.95
N GLY A 397 -10.96 3.32 -18.71
CA GLY A 397 -11.01 4.77 -18.54
C GLY A 397 -12.17 5.46 -19.29
N GLY A 398 -12.47 6.69 -18.92
CA GLY A 398 -13.62 7.45 -19.42
C GLY A 398 -13.24 8.60 -20.36
N ILE A 399 -13.92 8.68 -21.50
CA ILE A 399 -13.85 9.81 -22.45
C ILE A 399 -15.20 10.52 -22.62
N ASP A 400 -15.17 11.74 -23.16
CA ASP A 400 -16.34 12.48 -23.65
C ASP A 400 -16.68 12.15 -25.11
N TYR A 401 -17.82 12.67 -25.60
CA TYR A 401 -18.26 12.51 -26.99
C TYR A 401 -17.41 13.25 -28.04
N SER A 402 -16.33 13.93 -27.63
CA SER A 402 -15.35 14.58 -28.50
C SER A 402 -14.04 13.81 -28.55
N ASP A 403 -14.01 12.59 -28.00
CA ASP A 403 -12.83 11.73 -27.82
C ASP A 403 -11.72 12.34 -26.91
N HIS A 404 -12.07 13.24 -25.98
CA HIS A 404 -11.16 13.71 -24.92
C HIS A 404 -11.25 12.84 -23.66
N ILE A 405 -10.12 12.61 -22.97
CA ILE A 405 -10.11 11.99 -21.63
C ILE A 405 -10.91 12.86 -20.67
N ALA A 406 -11.91 12.26 -20.00
CA ALA A 406 -12.71 12.97 -19.02
C ALA A 406 -11.83 13.39 -17.81
N SER A 407 -12.12 14.55 -17.22
CA SER A 407 -11.37 15.05 -16.06
C SER A 407 -11.29 14.03 -14.93
N PHE A 408 -12.44 13.48 -14.53
CA PHE A 408 -12.55 12.44 -13.49
C PHE A 408 -11.86 11.12 -13.82
N SER A 409 -11.49 10.81 -15.07
CA SER A 409 -10.90 9.50 -15.38
C SER A 409 -9.51 9.41 -14.76
N SER A 410 -9.34 8.48 -13.81
CA SER A 410 -8.06 8.17 -13.16
C SER A 410 -6.96 7.81 -14.16
N ARG A 411 -5.71 8.12 -13.79
CA ARG A 411 -4.53 8.12 -14.68
C ARG A 411 -3.27 7.64 -13.98
N GLY A 412 -2.27 7.30 -14.77
CA GLY A 412 -0.95 6.89 -14.30
C GLY A 412 -0.63 5.43 -14.63
N MET A 413 0.46 4.95 -14.05
CA MET A 413 0.90 3.56 -14.12
C MET A 413 0.38 2.76 -12.92
N SER A 414 0.43 1.42 -12.97
CA SER A 414 0.08 0.59 -11.79
C SER A 414 0.97 0.94 -10.59
N THR A 415 0.37 1.54 -9.58
CA THR A 415 0.97 1.99 -8.32
C THR A 415 1.68 0.86 -7.59
N TRP A 416 1.09 -0.34 -7.56
CA TRP A 416 1.64 -1.52 -6.89
C TRP A 416 2.99 -2.04 -7.42
N GLU A 417 3.43 -1.58 -8.59
CA GLU A 417 4.74 -1.95 -9.16
C GLU A 417 5.79 -0.82 -9.07
N ILE A 418 5.38 0.39 -8.68
CA ILE A 418 6.31 1.50 -8.34
C ILE A 418 7.27 1.11 -7.19
N PRO A 419 6.88 0.35 -6.14
CA PRO A 419 7.80 -0.22 -5.15
C PRO A 419 8.98 -1.04 -5.72
N HIS A 420 8.85 -1.52 -6.96
CA HIS A 420 9.84 -2.28 -7.73
C HIS A 420 10.48 -1.47 -8.87
N GLY A 421 10.24 -0.15 -8.89
CA GLY A 421 10.89 0.83 -9.75
C GLY A 421 9.98 1.48 -10.79
N TYR A 422 8.92 0.81 -11.26
CA TYR A 422 8.04 1.36 -12.29
C TYR A 422 6.71 0.59 -12.46
N GLY A 423 5.61 1.29 -12.73
CA GLY A 423 4.32 0.66 -13.03
C GLY A 423 4.13 0.24 -14.50
N ARG A 424 3.21 -0.69 -14.75
CA ARG A 424 2.73 -1.05 -16.09
C ARG A 424 1.69 -0.07 -16.61
N VAL A 425 1.41 -0.15 -17.91
CA VAL A 425 0.45 0.70 -18.62
C VAL A 425 -1.00 0.36 -18.24
N LYS A 426 -1.71 1.35 -17.70
CA LYS A 426 -3.16 1.33 -17.44
C LYS A 426 -3.76 2.73 -17.76
N PRO A 427 -5.08 2.86 -17.99
CA PRO A 427 -6.07 1.80 -18.24
C PRO A 427 -5.71 0.91 -19.44
N ASP A 428 -6.42 -0.19 -19.67
CA ASP A 428 -6.18 -1.00 -20.88
C ASP A 428 -6.71 -0.29 -22.13
N ILE A 429 -7.90 0.31 -22.02
CA ILE A 429 -8.62 1.05 -23.08
C ILE A 429 -9.49 2.15 -22.45
N VAL A 430 -9.98 3.07 -23.27
CA VAL A 430 -11.02 4.05 -22.88
C VAL A 430 -12.32 3.90 -23.67
N ALA A 431 -13.44 4.29 -23.04
CA ALA A 431 -14.77 4.27 -23.64
C ALA A 431 -15.60 5.48 -23.19
N TYR A 432 -16.67 5.80 -23.93
CA TYR A 432 -17.56 6.92 -23.61
C TYR A 432 -18.14 6.76 -22.20
N GLY A 433 -17.76 7.68 -21.31
CA GLY A 433 -18.08 7.65 -19.88
C GLY A 433 -18.67 8.95 -19.36
N ARG A 434 -18.78 10.00 -20.18
CA ARG A 434 -19.44 11.27 -19.82
C ARG A 434 -20.82 11.36 -20.46
N GLU A 435 -21.83 11.74 -19.67
CA GLU A 435 -23.20 12.03 -20.12
C GLU A 435 -23.84 10.90 -20.95
N ILE A 436 -23.67 9.66 -20.50
CA ILE A 436 -24.18 8.45 -21.15
C ILE A 436 -25.63 8.20 -20.74
N MET A 437 -26.49 7.95 -21.73
CA MET A 437 -27.89 7.60 -21.50
C MET A 437 -28.03 6.11 -21.11
N GLY A 438 -28.75 5.84 -20.03
CA GLY A 438 -29.02 4.48 -19.51
C GLY A 438 -30.28 4.43 -18.63
N SER A 439 -30.71 3.24 -18.25
CA SER A 439 -32.01 3.03 -17.57
C SER A 439 -32.13 3.73 -16.21
N LYS A 440 -33.32 4.27 -15.91
CA LYS A 440 -33.69 4.91 -14.64
C LYS A 440 -34.63 4.01 -13.83
N ILE A 441 -34.42 3.85 -12.51
CA ILE A 441 -35.19 2.95 -11.61
C ILE A 441 -36.71 2.96 -11.88
N SER A 442 -37.29 4.14 -12.12
CA SER A 442 -38.73 4.34 -12.31
C SER A 442 -39.23 3.72 -13.61
N THR A 443 -38.70 4.22 -14.73
CA THR A 443 -39.10 4.01 -16.14
C THR A 443 -38.29 5.02 -16.95
N GLY A 444 -38.05 4.71 -18.23
CA GLY A 444 -37.32 5.59 -19.14
C GLY A 444 -35.84 5.74 -18.77
N CYS A 445 -35.19 6.73 -19.36
CA CYS A 445 -33.75 6.89 -19.31
C CYS A 445 -33.30 8.05 -18.41
N LYS A 446 -32.04 7.99 -17.95
CA LYS A 446 -31.31 9.10 -17.32
C LYS A 446 -29.91 9.20 -17.94
N SER A 447 -29.24 10.33 -17.74
CA SER A 447 -27.82 10.49 -18.05
C SER A 447 -26.97 10.33 -16.78
N LEU A 448 -25.79 9.73 -16.88
CA LEU A 448 -24.76 9.71 -15.83
C LEU A 448 -23.35 9.88 -16.43
N SER A 449 -22.39 10.19 -15.56
CA SER A 449 -20.95 10.29 -15.89
C SER A 449 -20.12 9.47 -14.90
N GLY A 450 -18.98 8.94 -15.34
CA GLY A 450 -18.01 8.22 -14.51
C GLY A 450 -17.32 7.08 -15.27
N THR A 451 -16.19 6.58 -14.78
CA THR A 451 -15.60 5.33 -15.31
C THR A 451 -16.44 4.11 -14.92
N SER A 452 -17.21 4.21 -13.83
CA SER A 452 -18.31 3.29 -13.48
C SER A 452 -19.40 3.18 -14.56
N VAL A 453 -19.46 4.16 -15.47
CA VAL A 453 -20.35 4.26 -16.64
C VAL A 453 -19.64 3.85 -17.94
N ALA A 454 -18.33 4.07 -18.07
CA ALA A 454 -17.53 3.56 -19.18
C ALA A 454 -17.34 2.02 -19.13
N SER A 455 -17.17 1.45 -17.93
CA SER A 455 -17.04 -0.01 -17.73
C SER A 455 -18.20 -0.82 -18.36
N PRO A 456 -19.50 -0.50 -18.13
CA PRO A 456 -20.60 -1.24 -18.76
C PRO A 456 -20.74 -1.00 -20.27
N VAL A 457 -20.21 0.09 -20.83
CA VAL A 457 -20.10 0.26 -22.29
C VAL A 457 -19.19 -0.82 -22.86
N VAL A 458 -18.01 -1.00 -22.26
CA VAL A 458 -17.07 -2.07 -22.62
C VAL A 458 -17.67 -3.45 -22.34
N ALA A 459 -18.29 -3.68 -21.17
CA ALA A 459 -18.87 -4.97 -20.84
C ALA A 459 -20.04 -5.38 -21.76
N GLY A 460 -20.84 -4.41 -22.21
CA GLY A 460 -21.87 -4.60 -23.23
C GLY A 460 -21.26 -4.99 -24.59
N VAL A 461 -20.18 -4.33 -25.00
CA VAL A 461 -19.40 -4.71 -26.19
C VAL A 461 -18.79 -6.12 -26.04
N VAL A 462 -18.21 -6.45 -24.89
CA VAL A 462 -17.69 -7.81 -24.60
C VAL A 462 -18.81 -8.85 -24.70
N CYS A 463 -20.00 -8.61 -24.14
CA CYS A 463 -21.15 -9.51 -24.29
C CYS A 463 -21.57 -9.69 -25.76
N LEU A 464 -21.56 -8.61 -26.55
CA LEU A 464 -21.84 -8.65 -27.98
C LEU A 464 -20.79 -9.49 -28.72
N LEU A 465 -19.49 -9.28 -28.45
CA LEU A 465 -18.36 -10.02 -29.02
C LEU A 465 -18.35 -11.51 -28.63
N VAL A 466 -18.64 -11.85 -27.37
CA VAL A 466 -18.76 -13.25 -26.91
C VAL A 466 -19.89 -13.97 -27.66
N SER A 467 -20.98 -13.27 -27.99
CA SER A 467 -22.11 -13.85 -28.73
C SER A 467 -21.78 -14.23 -30.19
N ILE A 468 -20.67 -13.76 -30.74
CA ILE A 468 -20.22 -14.02 -32.12
C ILE A 468 -19.58 -15.39 -32.24
N ILE A 469 -18.85 -15.83 -31.21
CA ILE A 469 -18.24 -17.16 -31.18
C ILE A 469 -19.31 -18.20 -30.81
N PRO A 470 -19.47 -19.28 -31.61
CA PRO A 470 -20.40 -20.35 -31.29
C PRO A 470 -20.13 -20.94 -29.91
N GLU A 471 -21.19 -21.15 -29.14
CA GLU A 471 -21.22 -21.67 -27.76
C GLU A 471 -20.24 -22.82 -27.51
N SER A 472 -20.24 -23.84 -28.38
CA SER A 472 -19.36 -25.01 -28.32
C SER A 472 -17.87 -24.75 -28.57
N LYS A 473 -17.52 -23.53 -29.01
CA LYS A 473 -16.14 -23.06 -29.22
C LYS A 473 -15.72 -21.91 -28.29
N ARG A 474 -16.65 -21.29 -27.54
CA ARG A 474 -16.34 -20.08 -26.74
C ARG A 474 -15.13 -20.29 -25.85
N LYS A 475 -15.17 -21.24 -24.91
CA LYS A 475 -14.07 -21.50 -23.95
C LYS A 475 -12.75 -22.02 -24.54
N SER A 476 -12.69 -22.33 -25.85
CA SER A 476 -11.44 -22.74 -26.53
C SER A 476 -10.79 -21.61 -27.34
N ILE A 477 -11.43 -20.44 -27.41
CA ILE A 477 -11.02 -19.26 -28.17
C ILE A 477 -11.02 -18.01 -27.26
N LEU A 478 -12.08 -17.85 -26.46
CA LEU A 478 -12.34 -16.75 -25.54
C LEU A 478 -11.92 -17.12 -24.11
N ASN A 479 -11.08 -16.27 -23.55
CA ASN A 479 -10.63 -16.22 -22.16
C ASN A 479 -10.23 -14.76 -21.85
N PRO A 480 -9.91 -14.38 -20.59
CA PRO A 480 -9.59 -13.00 -20.24
C PRO A 480 -8.46 -12.39 -21.09
N ALA A 481 -7.38 -13.13 -21.32
CA ALA A 481 -6.28 -12.64 -22.16
C ALA A 481 -6.66 -12.50 -23.64
N SER A 482 -7.38 -13.45 -24.24
CA SER A 482 -7.75 -13.36 -25.66
C SER A 482 -8.77 -12.25 -25.96
N MET A 483 -9.70 -11.99 -25.02
CA MET A 483 -10.59 -10.82 -25.11
C MET A 483 -9.79 -9.53 -24.94
N LYS A 484 -8.94 -9.42 -23.91
CA LYS A 484 -8.08 -8.25 -23.73
C LYS A 484 -7.20 -7.99 -24.94
N GLN A 485 -6.56 -9.02 -25.50
CA GLN A 485 -5.78 -8.94 -26.74
C GLN A 485 -6.57 -8.30 -27.88
N ALA A 486 -7.78 -8.78 -28.18
CA ALA A 486 -8.58 -8.21 -29.25
C ALA A 486 -8.99 -6.75 -28.99
N LEU A 487 -9.29 -6.39 -27.74
CA LEU A 487 -9.67 -5.03 -27.36
C LEU A 487 -8.50 -4.03 -27.43
N VAL A 488 -7.28 -4.43 -27.01
CA VAL A 488 -6.10 -3.54 -27.05
C VAL A 488 -5.44 -3.52 -28.44
N GLU A 489 -5.46 -4.63 -29.19
CA GLU A 489 -4.95 -4.68 -30.56
C GLU A 489 -5.90 -3.99 -31.57
N GLY A 490 -7.19 -3.90 -31.24
CA GLY A 490 -8.22 -3.20 -32.04
C GLY A 490 -8.53 -1.77 -31.61
N ALA A 491 -7.84 -1.21 -30.61
CA ALA A 491 -8.15 0.11 -30.08
C ALA A 491 -7.75 1.25 -31.05
N ALA A 492 -8.64 2.23 -31.20
CA ALA A 492 -8.39 3.47 -31.92
C ALA A 492 -7.64 4.47 -31.03
N LYS A 493 -6.31 4.52 -31.18
CA LYS A 493 -5.44 5.49 -30.51
C LYS A 493 -5.90 6.94 -30.75
N LEU A 494 -6.05 7.69 -29.67
CA LEU A 494 -6.46 9.08 -29.61
C LEU A 494 -5.28 10.04 -29.74
N SER A 495 -5.50 11.21 -30.35
CA SER A 495 -4.50 12.27 -30.46
C SER A 495 -4.57 13.23 -29.26
N GLY A 496 -3.48 13.37 -28.50
CA GLY A 496 -3.38 14.30 -27.38
C GLY A 496 -3.07 13.65 -26.02
N PRO A 497 -3.78 12.60 -25.57
CA PRO A 497 -3.46 11.93 -24.31
C PRO A 497 -2.32 10.90 -24.46
N ASN A 498 -1.63 10.58 -23.38
CA ASN A 498 -0.56 9.57 -23.36
C ASN A 498 -1.03 8.17 -22.93
N MET A 499 -0.17 7.16 -23.07
CA MET A 499 -0.55 5.76 -22.82
C MET A 499 -1.04 5.50 -21.38
N TYR A 500 -0.60 6.29 -20.39
CA TYR A 500 -1.05 6.23 -19.00
C TYR A 500 -2.37 6.99 -18.73
N GLU A 501 -3.03 7.47 -19.79
CA GLU A 501 -4.35 8.13 -19.74
C GLU A 501 -5.36 7.44 -20.66
N GLN A 502 -4.92 7.01 -21.85
CA GLN A 502 -5.78 6.37 -22.86
C GLN A 502 -5.63 4.84 -22.96
N GLY A 503 -4.61 4.24 -22.33
CA GLY A 503 -4.23 2.85 -22.58
C GLY A 503 -3.83 2.65 -24.04
N ALA A 504 -4.41 1.63 -24.68
CA ALA A 504 -4.29 1.41 -26.12
C ALA A 504 -5.06 2.44 -26.98
N GLY A 505 -6.02 3.16 -26.38
CA GLY A 505 -6.90 4.12 -27.06
C GLY A 505 -8.38 3.86 -26.82
N ARG A 506 -9.23 4.55 -27.61
CA ARG A 506 -10.68 4.33 -27.58
C ARG A 506 -11.01 2.96 -28.15
N LEU A 507 -11.92 2.24 -27.51
CA LEU A 507 -12.50 1.01 -28.03
C LEU A 507 -12.98 1.16 -29.49
N ASP A 508 -12.62 0.20 -30.36
CA ASP A 508 -13.31 -0.04 -31.62
C ASP A 508 -13.94 -1.44 -31.64
N LEU A 509 -15.26 -1.50 -31.80
CA LEU A 509 -16.04 -2.73 -31.80
C LEU A 509 -15.86 -3.56 -33.09
N LEU A 510 -15.60 -2.91 -34.22
CA LEU A 510 -15.56 -3.55 -35.53
C LEU A 510 -14.19 -4.17 -35.80
N GLU A 511 -13.11 -3.48 -35.43
CA GLU A 511 -11.76 -4.05 -35.47
C GLU A 511 -11.60 -5.18 -34.44
N SER A 512 -12.07 -4.99 -33.20
CA SER A 512 -12.12 -6.06 -32.18
C SER A 512 -12.87 -7.32 -32.69
N TYR A 513 -13.94 -7.11 -33.46
CA TYR A 513 -14.70 -8.20 -34.08
C TYR A 513 -13.93 -8.92 -35.20
N GLU A 514 -13.29 -8.19 -36.11
CA GLU A 514 -12.51 -8.80 -37.21
C GLU A 514 -11.24 -9.50 -36.68
N ILE A 515 -10.66 -9.02 -35.58
CA ILE A 515 -9.60 -9.73 -34.82
C ILE A 515 -10.17 -11.05 -34.26
N LEU A 516 -11.22 -11.01 -33.42
CA LEU A 516 -11.79 -12.21 -32.78
C LEU A 516 -12.30 -13.27 -33.78
N LYS A 517 -12.86 -12.82 -34.90
CA LYS A 517 -13.36 -13.66 -36.01
C LYS A 517 -12.25 -14.51 -36.64
N ASN A 518 -11.01 -14.03 -36.64
CA ASN A 518 -9.84 -14.72 -37.19
C ASN A 518 -8.84 -15.18 -36.10
N TYR A 519 -9.16 -14.96 -34.82
CA TYR A 519 -8.23 -15.12 -33.71
C TYR A 519 -7.81 -16.59 -33.53
N GLN A 520 -6.50 -16.78 -33.39
CA GLN A 520 -5.90 -18.04 -32.98
C GLN A 520 -5.24 -17.85 -31.61
N PRO A 521 -5.52 -18.70 -30.61
CA PRO A 521 -4.92 -18.63 -29.27
C PRO A 521 -3.39 -18.44 -29.32
N ARG A 522 -2.93 -17.27 -28.86
CA ARG A 522 -1.53 -16.81 -28.98
C ARG A 522 -1.08 -16.03 -27.76
N ALA A 523 0.25 -15.90 -27.61
CA ALA A 523 0.83 -14.89 -26.72
C ALA A 523 1.13 -13.60 -27.49
N SER A 524 0.93 -12.45 -26.86
CA SER A 524 1.37 -11.12 -27.32
C SER A 524 1.93 -10.30 -26.15
N ILE A 525 2.43 -9.10 -26.43
CA ILE A 525 2.95 -8.14 -25.43
C ILE A 525 2.17 -6.85 -25.61
N PHE A 526 1.74 -6.23 -24.52
CA PHE A 526 1.05 -4.94 -24.49
C PHE A 526 1.87 -3.90 -23.68
N PRO A 527 2.11 -2.70 -24.25
CA PRO A 527 1.99 -2.36 -25.66
C PRO A 527 2.98 -3.16 -26.52
N SER A 528 2.68 -3.30 -27.81
CA SER A 528 3.49 -4.08 -28.77
C SER A 528 4.65 -3.27 -29.40
N VAL A 529 4.64 -1.94 -29.21
CA VAL A 529 5.63 -0.99 -29.72
C VAL A 529 5.94 0.04 -28.63
N LEU A 530 7.22 0.37 -28.46
CA LEU A 530 7.69 1.52 -27.67
C LEU A 530 8.50 2.44 -28.59
N ASP A 531 7.93 3.58 -28.98
CA ASP A 531 8.53 4.54 -29.91
C ASP A 531 8.74 5.89 -29.23
N TYR A 532 10.00 6.24 -28.97
CA TYR A 532 10.39 7.49 -28.32
C TYR A 532 10.08 8.73 -29.18
N THR A 533 9.76 8.57 -30.47
CA THR A 533 9.34 9.69 -31.34
C THR A 533 7.82 9.91 -31.35
N ASP A 534 7.05 9.02 -30.70
CA ASP A 534 5.59 9.08 -30.65
C ASP A 534 5.10 10.02 -29.54
N HIS A 535 5.17 11.33 -29.81
CA HIS A 535 4.70 12.37 -28.89
C HIS A 535 3.18 12.64 -29.07
N PRO A 536 2.41 12.79 -27.98
CA PRO A 536 2.77 12.59 -26.57
C PRO A 536 2.56 11.14 -26.09
N TYR A 537 2.15 10.22 -26.96
CA TYR A 537 1.68 8.88 -26.57
C TYR A 537 2.66 8.10 -25.71
N SER A 538 3.94 8.07 -26.09
CA SER A 538 5.01 7.42 -25.32
C SER A 538 5.70 8.35 -24.31
N TRP A 539 4.98 9.31 -23.72
CA TRP A 539 5.39 9.96 -22.48
C TRP A 539 5.51 8.92 -21.35
N PRO A 540 6.48 9.04 -20.41
CA PRO A 540 7.52 10.08 -20.30
C PRO A 540 8.72 9.86 -21.24
N PHE A 541 8.93 8.63 -21.72
CA PHE A 541 10.08 8.20 -22.52
C PHE A 541 10.38 9.13 -23.71
N SER A 542 9.35 9.56 -24.44
CA SER A 542 9.50 10.48 -25.57
C SER A 542 10.13 11.83 -25.20
N ARG A 543 9.93 12.34 -23.96
CA ARG A 543 10.59 13.59 -23.51
C ARG A 543 12.05 13.39 -23.11
N GLN A 544 12.53 12.17 -22.89
CA GLN A 544 13.92 11.92 -22.45
C GLN A 544 14.62 10.82 -23.29
N PRO A 545 15.48 11.21 -24.26
CA PRO A 545 16.30 10.26 -24.99
C PRO A 545 17.35 9.62 -24.06
N LEU A 546 17.77 8.40 -24.43
CA LEU A 546 18.82 7.66 -23.73
C LEU A 546 20.21 8.23 -24.06
N TYR A 547 21.18 7.97 -23.19
CA TYR A 547 22.59 8.30 -23.41
C TYR A 547 23.51 7.42 -22.55
N ALA A 548 24.80 7.38 -22.90
CA ALA A 548 25.77 6.54 -22.18
C ALA A 548 26.07 7.08 -20.78
N GLY A 549 26.18 6.18 -19.80
CA GLY A 549 26.41 6.52 -18.40
C GLY A 549 25.14 6.98 -17.66
N ALA A 550 23.95 6.87 -18.24
CA ALA A 550 22.68 7.03 -17.54
C ALA A 550 22.37 5.83 -16.61
N MET A 551 21.54 6.01 -15.59
CA MET A 551 20.85 4.90 -14.93
C MET A 551 20.00 4.09 -15.94
N PRO A 552 19.75 2.79 -15.71
CA PRO A 552 18.90 1.99 -16.59
C PRO A 552 17.47 2.55 -16.61
N VAL A 553 16.96 2.87 -17.80
CA VAL A 553 15.56 3.28 -17.98
C VAL A 553 14.67 2.06 -17.99
N ILE A 554 13.62 2.10 -17.16
CA ILE A 554 12.69 0.99 -16.93
C ILE A 554 11.50 1.11 -17.89
N PHE A 555 11.11 0.00 -18.52
CA PHE A 555 9.80 -0.10 -19.16
C PHE A 555 9.13 -1.45 -18.87
N ASN A 556 7.97 -1.42 -18.22
CA ASN A 556 7.24 -2.62 -17.79
C ASN A 556 6.05 -2.86 -18.72
N ALA A 557 6.13 -3.95 -19.50
CA ALA A 557 5.11 -4.39 -20.44
C ALA A 557 4.37 -5.63 -19.92
N THR A 558 3.11 -5.80 -20.32
CA THR A 558 2.28 -6.95 -19.96
C THR A 558 2.36 -8.03 -21.03
N ILE A 559 2.80 -9.23 -20.67
CA ILE A 559 2.65 -10.42 -21.52
C ILE A 559 1.22 -10.92 -21.39
N LEU A 560 0.51 -11.07 -22.50
CA LEU A 560 -0.84 -11.65 -22.55
C LEU A 560 -0.77 -13.04 -23.19
N ASN A 561 -1.25 -14.09 -22.52
CA ASN A 561 -1.23 -15.47 -22.99
C ASN A 561 -2.64 -16.04 -23.19
N GLY A 562 -3.24 -15.78 -24.35
CA GLY A 562 -4.54 -16.36 -24.71
C GLY A 562 -4.51 -17.84 -25.07
N MET A 563 -3.36 -18.54 -24.95
CA MET A 563 -3.23 -19.97 -25.29
C MET A 563 -3.82 -20.92 -24.24
N GLY A 564 -3.82 -20.52 -22.95
CA GLY A 564 -4.20 -21.35 -21.82
C GLY A 564 -3.87 -20.70 -20.47
N VAL A 565 -4.55 -21.12 -19.40
CA VAL A 565 -4.56 -20.51 -18.06
C VAL A 565 -3.15 -20.23 -17.51
N ILE A 566 -2.25 -21.20 -17.69
CA ILE A 566 -0.84 -21.13 -17.30
C ILE A 566 0.03 -21.14 -18.56
N GLY A 567 0.98 -20.22 -18.64
CA GLY A 567 2.06 -20.20 -19.64
C GLY A 567 3.44 -20.25 -19.00
N TYR A 568 4.45 -20.57 -19.79
CA TYR A 568 5.84 -20.60 -19.37
C TYR A 568 6.74 -19.91 -20.40
N VAL A 569 7.70 -19.11 -19.93
CA VAL A 569 8.74 -18.51 -20.78
C VAL A 569 9.82 -19.56 -21.06
N LYS A 570 9.98 -19.96 -22.33
CA LYS A 570 10.83 -21.09 -22.77
C LYS A 570 12.33 -20.83 -22.59
N SER A 571 12.72 -19.57 -22.68
CA SER A 571 14.10 -19.09 -22.68
C SER A 571 14.08 -17.59 -22.37
N PRO A 572 15.15 -17.00 -21.80
CA PRO A 572 15.23 -15.57 -21.57
C PRO A 572 14.85 -14.74 -22.82
N PRO A 573 14.22 -13.57 -22.65
CA PRO A 573 13.99 -12.61 -23.73
C PRO A 573 15.29 -12.28 -24.49
N THR A 574 15.16 -12.00 -25.78
CA THR A 574 16.32 -11.70 -26.64
C THR A 574 16.14 -10.37 -27.35
N TRP A 575 17.12 -9.48 -27.21
CA TRP A 575 17.26 -8.28 -28.04
C TRP A 575 17.81 -8.66 -29.42
N ASN A 576 17.13 -8.21 -30.47
CA ASN A 576 17.55 -8.39 -31.85
C ASN A 576 17.59 -7.00 -32.50
N PRO A 577 18.75 -6.34 -32.55
CA PRO A 577 18.87 -5.01 -33.16
C PRO A 577 18.57 -5.06 -34.67
N ALA A 578 18.09 -3.96 -35.24
CA ALA A 578 17.87 -3.86 -36.68
C ALA A 578 19.19 -3.70 -37.46
N ASP A 579 20.09 -2.85 -36.95
CA ASP A 579 21.39 -2.49 -37.53
C ASP A 579 22.52 -2.66 -36.51
N ASP A 580 23.78 -2.64 -36.97
CA ASP A 580 24.98 -2.73 -36.13
C ASP A 580 25.00 -1.69 -34.98
N VAL A 581 24.41 -0.52 -35.20
CA VAL A 581 24.28 0.57 -34.21
C VAL A 581 23.45 0.14 -33.00
N GLY A 582 22.48 -0.77 -33.18
CA GLY A 582 21.69 -1.32 -32.08
C GLY A 582 22.46 -2.22 -31.11
N ASN A 583 23.74 -2.52 -31.40
CA ASN A 583 24.66 -3.13 -30.44
C ASN A 583 25.17 -2.13 -29.38
N LEU A 584 25.02 -0.81 -29.57
CA LEU A 584 25.34 0.20 -28.55
C LEU A 584 24.37 0.17 -27.35
N LEU A 585 23.18 -0.40 -27.56
CA LEU A 585 22.20 -0.63 -26.51
C LEU A 585 22.55 -1.89 -25.71
N SER A 586 22.44 -1.78 -24.38
CA SER A 586 22.42 -2.90 -23.44
C SER A 586 21.01 -2.99 -22.87
N ILE A 587 20.37 -4.16 -23.00
CA ILE A 587 19.08 -4.44 -22.35
C ILE A 587 19.27 -5.61 -21.39
N HIS A 588 18.93 -5.41 -20.13
CA HIS A 588 18.68 -6.49 -19.17
C HIS A 588 17.15 -6.70 -19.03
N PHE A 589 16.72 -7.91 -18.66
CA PHE A 589 15.31 -8.27 -18.59
C PHE A 589 15.00 -8.97 -17.27
N THR A 590 14.07 -8.41 -16.49
CA THR A 590 13.35 -9.17 -15.45
C THR A 590 11.95 -9.49 -15.97
N TYR A 591 11.48 -10.71 -15.75
CA TYR A 591 10.24 -11.21 -16.35
C TYR A 591 9.66 -12.36 -15.53
N SER A 592 8.35 -12.61 -15.67
CA SER A 592 7.73 -13.75 -15.02
C SER A 592 8.05 -15.06 -15.76
N GLU A 593 8.75 -16.00 -15.12
CA GLU A 593 9.01 -17.33 -15.69
C GLU A 593 7.72 -18.12 -15.95
N VAL A 594 6.74 -17.94 -15.06
CA VAL A 594 5.39 -18.52 -15.11
C VAL A 594 4.39 -17.40 -15.33
N ILE A 595 3.49 -17.58 -16.30
CA ILE A 595 2.44 -16.64 -16.68
C ILE A 595 1.12 -17.21 -16.13
N TRP A 596 0.51 -16.52 -15.17
CA TRP A 596 -0.62 -17.00 -14.38
C TRP A 596 -1.14 -15.83 -13.51
N PRO A 597 -2.43 -15.43 -13.59
CA PRO A 597 -3.53 -15.91 -14.44
C PRO A 597 -3.52 -15.30 -15.84
N TRP A 598 -3.20 -16.08 -16.87
CA TRP A 598 -3.14 -15.62 -18.28
C TRP A 598 -2.16 -14.47 -18.60
N THR A 599 -1.70 -13.70 -17.62
CA THR A 599 -0.78 -12.57 -17.80
C THR A 599 0.51 -12.74 -17.00
N GLY A 600 1.49 -11.91 -17.35
CA GLY A 600 2.79 -11.82 -16.69
C GLY A 600 3.46 -10.51 -17.08
N TYR A 601 4.59 -10.18 -16.47
CA TYR A 601 5.35 -8.97 -16.78
C TYR A 601 6.61 -9.27 -17.60
N LEU A 602 7.01 -8.28 -18.39
CA LEU A 602 8.31 -8.17 -19.05
C LEU A 602 8.83 -6.76 -18.78
N ALA A 603 9.81 -6.65 -17.89
CA ALA A 603 10.50 -5.40 -17.56
C ALA A 603 11.79 -5.29 -18.39
N LEU A 604 11.94 -4.16 -19.08
CA LEU A 604 13.11 -3.85 -19.89
C LEU A 604 13.97 -2.82 -19.15
N HIS A 605 15.24 -3.16 -18.93
CA HIS A 605 16.22 -2.33 -18.25
C HIS A 605 17.19 -1.80 -19.32
N MET A 606 16.96 -0.60 -19.84
CA MET A 606 17.64 -0.08 -21.02
C MET A 606 18.76 0.90 -20.66
N GLN A 607 20.01 0.59 -21.05
CA GLN A 607 21.19 1.45 -20.83
C GLN A 607 22.05 1.50 -22.11
N ILE A 608 22.57 2.67 -22.46
CA ILE A 608 23.53 2.81 -23.57
C ILE A 608 24.95 2.55 -23.05
N LYS A 609 25.73 1.75 -23.77
CA LYS A 609 27.12 1.41 -23.44
C LYS A 609 28.03 2.64 -23.56
N GLU A 610 29.15 2.66 -22.85
CA GLU A 610 30.13 3.76 -22.89
C GLU A 610 30.67 4.04 -24.30
N GLU A 611 30.77 3.01 -25.14
CA GLU A 611 31.07 3.09 -26.58
C GLU A 611 30.14 4.06 -27.34
N GLY A 612 28.89 4.19 -26.88
CA GLY A 612 27.86 5.07 -27.45
C GLY A 612 27.87 6.50 -26.93
N ALA A 613 28.82 6.92 -26.09
CA ALA A 613 28.80 8.25 -25.45
C ALA A 613 28.83 9.45 -26.40
N GLN A 614 29.30 9.26 -27.64
CA GLN A 614 29.27 10.27 -28.71
C GLN A 614 28.21 10.01 -29.79
N TYR A 615 27.46 8.91 -29.71
CA TYR A 615 26.42 8.60 -30.69
C TYR A 615 25.18 9.49 -30.48
N SER A 616 24.55 9.89 -31.58
CA SER A 616 23.22 10.50 -31.55
C SER A 616 22.43 10.08 -32.79
N GLY A 617 21.17 9.71 -32.59
CA GLY A 617 20.29 9.15 -33.62
C GLY A 617 19.24 8.23 -33.01
N LEU A 618 18.65 7.37 -33.84
CA LEU A 618 17.70 6.35 -33.40
C LEU A 618 18.40 4.99 -33.22
N ILE A 619 17.88 4.16 -32.33
CA ILE A 619 18.16 2.72 -32.26
C ILE A 619 16.85 1.97 -32.43
N GLU A 620 16.79 1.10 -33.43
CA GLU A 620 15.61 0.27 -33.74
C GLU A 620 15.93 -1.22 -33.62
N GLY A 621 14.91 -2.02 -33.30
CA GLY A 621 15.03 -3.48 -33.19
C GLY A 621 13.86 -4.13 -32.46
N ASN A 622 13.96 -5.43 -32.20
CA ASN A 622 12.88 -6.23 -31.64
C ASN A 622 13.33 -7.06 -30.43
N VAL A 623 12.62 -6.91 -29.31
CA VAL A 623 12.70 -7.85 -28.18
C VAL A 623 11.77 -9.02 -28.47
N THR A 624 12.28 -10.26 -28.46
CA THR A 624 11.46 -11.45 -28.72
C THR A 624 11.42 -12.39 -27.52
N VAL A 625 10.21 -12.87 -27.20
CA VAL A 625 9.91 -13.77 -26.08
C VAL A 625 9.16 -14.99 -26.62
N LYS A 626 9.47 -16.18 -26.08
CA LYS A 626 8.90 -17.45 -26.53
C LYS A 626 8.11 -18.10 -25.41
N VAL A 627 6.79 -17.99 -25.46
CA VAL A 627 5.86 -18.56 -24.48
C VAL A 627 5.36 -19.91 -24.98
N TYR A 628 5.21 -20.90 -24.10
CA TYR A 628 4.46 -22.12 -24.39
C TYR A 628 3.35 -22.39 -23.37
N SER A 629 2.28 -23.04 -23.82
CA SER A 629 1.13 -23.42 -23.01
C SER A 629 0.35 -24.56 -23.70
N PRO A 630 -0.29 -25.49 -22.95
CA PRO A 630 -0.26 -25.62 -21.50
C PRO A 630 0.86 -26.59 -21.03
N PHE A 631 0.68 -27.28 -19.91
CA PHE A 631 1.75 -27.99 -19.20
C PHE A 631 2.23 -29.28 -19.92
N PRO A 632 3.49 -29.74 -19.72
CA PRO A 632 4.01 -31.05 -20.15
C PRO A 632 3.31 -32.31 -19.57
N GLY A 633 2.00 -32.46 -19.76
CA GLY A 633 1.24 -33.65 -19.34
C GLY A 633 -0.21 -33.72 -19.83
N GLU A 634 -0.80 -32.60 -20.26
CA GLU A 634 -2.14 -32.57 -20.83
C GLU A 634 -2.17 -33.11 -22.27
N LYS A 635 -3.36 -33.51 -22.73
CA LYS A 635 -3.55 -34.20 -24.03
C LYS A 635 -3.59 -33.26 -25.24
N ASP A 636 -3.73 -31.97 -25.00
CA ASP A 636 -3.79 -30.97 -26.07
C ASP A 636 -2.42 -30.69 -26.69
N LEU A 637 -2.41 -30.29 -27.96
CA LEU A 637 -1.17 -29.92 -28.65
C LEU A 637 -0.55 -28.70 -27.95
N ARG A 638 0.65 -28.89 -27.39
CA ARG A 638 1.47 -27.80 -26.83
C ARG A 638 1.60 -26.68 -27.87
N ARG A 639 1.02 -25.51 -27.57
CA ARG A 639 1.14 -24.31 -28.39
C ARG A 639 2.39 -23.56 -27.95
N SER A 640 3.17 -23.06 -28.89
CA SER A 640 4.28 -22.14 -28.61
C SER A 640 4.15 -20.92 -29.49
N SER A 641 4.03 -19.75 -28.87
CA SER A 641 3.91 -18.45 -29.52
C SER A 641 5.21 -17.68 -29.32
N THR A 642 5.70 -17.04 -30.37
CA THR A 642 6.78 -16.04 -30.25
C THR A 642 6.11 -14.67 -30.31
N CYS A 643 6.15 -13.93 -29.21
CA CYS A 643 5.70 -12.54 -29.17
C CYS A 643 6.89 -11.59 -29.31
N THR A 644 6.64 -10.42 -29.87
CA THR A 644 7.66 -9.44 -30.24
C THR A 644 7.22 -8.04 -29.78
N LEU A 645 8.11 -7.36 -29.06
CA LEU A 645 7.98 -5.95 -28.72
C LEU A 645 8.97 -5.17 -29.60
N GLN A 646 8.44 -4.23 -30.40
CA GLN A 646 9.27 -3.37 -31.25
C GLN A 646 9.78 -2.19 -30.41
N LEU A 647 11.08 -1.92 -30.47
CA LEU A 647 11.69 -0.77 -29.81
C LEU A 647 12.23 0.20 -30.85
N LYS A 648 11.91 1.48 -30.68
CA LYS A 648 12.44 2.60 -31.45
C LYS A 648 12.82 3.72 -30.49
N LEU A 649 14.10 3.72 -30.12
CA LEU A 649 14.64 4.50 -29.01
C LEU A 649 15.40 5.72 -29.54
N SER A 650 15.19 6.88 -28.92
CA SER A 650 15.95 8.09 -29.25
C SER A 650 17.21 8.15 -28.37
N VAL A 651 18.36 8.39 -28.99
CA VAL A 651 19.68 8.40 -28.32
C VAL A 651 20.44 9.69 -28.63
N ILE A 652 21.10 10.24 -27.62
CA ILE A 652 21.96 11.42 -27.72
C ILE A 652 23.34 11.18 -27.11
N SER A 653 24.30 12.01 -27.50
CA SER A 653 25.61 12.09 -26.85
C SER A 653 25.45 12.46 -25.38
N THR A 654 26.24 11.85 -24.49
CA THR A 654 26.15 12.04 -23.04
C THR A 654 26.10 13.52 -22.63
N PRO A 655 25.01 13.99 -22.00
CA PRO A 655 24.89 15.38 -21.55
C PRO A 655 25.99 15.77 -20.55
N PRO A 656 26.37 17.06 -20.49
CA PRO A 656 27.33 17.54 -19.50
C PRO A 656 26.78 17.32 -18.08
N ARG A 657 27.67 16.97 -17.14
CA ARG A 657 27.37 16.72 -15.72
C ARG A 657 26.39 17.73 -15.11
N SER A 658 26.60 19.03 -15.38
CA SER A 658 25.78 20.16 -14.90
C SER A 658 24.39 20.32 -15.56
N LYS A 659 23.94 19.29 -16.28
CA LYS A 659 22.57 19.09 -16.76
C LYS A 659 21.97 17.75 -16.32
N ARG A 660 22.68 16.92 -15.56
CA ARG A 660 22.22 15.61 -15.08
C ARG A 660 21.84 15.69 -13.61
N ILE A 661 20.59 15.35 -13.32
CA ILE A 661 19.99 15.29 -12.00
C ILE A 661 19.68 13.84 -11.68
N LEU A 662 20.08 13.40 -10.49
CA LEU A 662 19.67 12.12 -9.92
C LEU A 662 18.56 12.39 -8.90
N TRP A 663 17.40 11.78 -9.07
CA TRP A 663 16.27 11.82 -8.12
C TRP A 663 16.36 10.59 -7.21
N ASP A 664 16.36 10.77 -5.90
CA ASP A 664 16.28 9.66 -4.96
C ASP A 664 14.87 9.06 -4.96
N GLN A 665 14.76 7.78 -5.32
CA GLN A 665 13.50 7.02 -5.30
C GLN A 665 13.54 5.87 -4.28
N TYR A 666 14.69 5.63 -3.65
CA TYR A 666 14.90 4.48 -2.78
C TYR A 666 14.37 4.77 -1.36
N HIS A 667 14.45 6.03 -0.91
CA HIS A 667 14.11 6.48 0.43
C HIS A 667 12.69 7.10 0.58
N SER A 668 11.84 7.05 -0.45
CA SER A 668 10.39 7.27 -0.29
C SER A 668 9.72 5.96 0.15
N ILE A 669 8.78 6.01 1.11
CA ILE A 669 8.00 4.85 1.57
C ILE A 669 6.94 4.51 0.52
N LYS A 670 7.40 3.74 -0.45
CA LYS A 670 6.68 2.81 -1.33
C LYS A 670 5.24 2.52 -0.88
N TYR A 671 4.27 3.19 -1.48
CA TYR A 671 2.83 3.05 -1.15
C TYR A 671 2.27 1.63 -1.41
N PRO A 672 1.30 1.13 -0.62
CA PRO A 672 0.99 1.42 0.78
C PRO A 672 1.46 0.28 1.71
N PRO A 673 2.33 0.58 2.70
CA PRO A 673 2.62 -0.33 3.79
C PRO A 673 2.00 0.17 5.12
N GLY A 674 1.59 1.45 5.20
CA GLY A 674 0.87 2.05 6.34
C GLY A 674 0.54 3.54 6.12
N TYR A 675 0.26 4.28 7.22
CA TYR A 675 -0.19 5.68 7.17
C TYR A 675 0.97 6.67 7.00
N ILE A 676 1.14 7.18 5.79
CA ILE A 676 1.86 8.43 5.51
C ILE A 676 0.83 9.57 5.36
N PRO A 677 0.94 10.68 6.10
CA PRO A 677 0.08 11.83 5.95
C PRO A 677 0.58 12.77 4.83
N ARG A 678 -0.34 13.49 4.17
CA ARG A 678 0.01 14.51 3.15
C ARG A 678 0.98 15.58 3.66
N ASP A 679 1.83 16.09 2.75
CA ASP A 679 2.61 17.33 2.90
C ASP A 679 1.76 18.46 3.47
N SER A 680 0.69 18.86 2.75
CA SER A 680 -0.09 20.04 3.15
C SER A 680 -1.27 19.75 4.06
N LEU A 681 -1.13 20.12 5.33
CA LEU A 681 -2.17 20.01 6.38
C LEU A 681 -3.36 20.98 6.21
N ASP A 682 -3.35 21.83 5.18
CA ASP A 682 -4.54 22.55 4.72
C ASP A 682 -5.54 21.60 4.03
N VAL A 683 -5.09 20.46 3.48
CA VAL A 683 -5.94 19.42 2.87
C VAL A 683 -6.53 18.54 3.99
N ARG A 684 -7.87 18.48 4.08
CA ARG A 684 -8.59 17.80 5.18
C ARG A 684 -9.70 16.84 4.76
N ASN A 685 -9.96 16.72 3.46
CA ASN A 685 -10.93 15.75 2.92
C ASN A 685 -10.25 14.43 2.58
N ASP A 686 -8.99 14.53 2.16
CA ASP A 686 -8.00 13.47 1.99
C ASP A 686 -6.84 13.77 2.94
N ILE A 687 -6.25 12.75 3.55
CA ILE A 687 -5.27 12.89 4.65
C ILE A 687 -4.07 11.93 4.46
N LEU A 688 -4.25 10.84 3.71
CA LEU A 688 -3.17 9.95 3.31
C LEU A 688 -2.45 10.57 2.12
N ASP A 689 -1.13 10.37 1.96
CA ASP A 689 -0.63 10.28 0.59
C ASP A 689 -0.88 8.86 0.03
N TRP A 690 -1.28 8.85 -1.23
CA TRP A 690 -1.66 7.66 -1.99
C TRP A 690 -1.43 7.80 -3.49
N HIS A 691 -0.83 8.91 -3.94
CA HIS A 691 -0.52 9.10 -5.37
C HIS A 691 0.82 8.45 -5.76
N GLY A 692 1.62 8.04 -4.76
CA GLY A 692 2.80 7.20 -4.90
C GLY A 692 3.99 8.00 -5.42
N ASP A 693 4.88 8.35 -4.50
CA ASP A 693 5.83 9.45 -4.63
C ASP A 693 6.95 9.13 -5.62
N HIS A 694 6.72 9.57 -6.86
CA HIS A 694 7.54 9.17 -7.99
C HIS A 694 7.47 10.18 -9.14
N LEU A 695 8.59 10.29 -9.86
CA LEU A 695 8.87 11.31 -10.87
C LEU A 695 7.83 11.42 -12.01
N HIS A 696 7.01 10.38 -12.22
CA HIS A 696 6.00 10.30 -13.29
C HIS A 696 4.57 10.05 -12.78
N THR A 697 4.32 10.20 -11.48
CA THR A 697 2.99 10.20 -10.85
C THR A 697 2.70 11.61 -10.34
N ASN A 698 2.84 11.86 -9.03
CA ASN A 698 2.54 13.13 -8.41
C ASN A 698 3.55 14.24 -8.79
N PHE A 699 4.84 13.91 -8.99
CA PHE A 699 5.86 14.86 -9.45
C PHE A 699 5.94 15.06 -10.98
N HIS A 700 4.95 14.58 -11.75
CA HIS A 700 5.05 14.55 -13.22
C HIS A 700 5.16 15.94 -13.89
N ILE A 701 4.60 17.00 -13.29
CA ILE A 701 4.74 18.38 -13.80
C ILE A 701 6.18 18.89 -13.57
N MET A 702 6.76 18.61 -12.40
CA MET A 702 8.17 18.92 -12.11
C MET A 702 9.10 18.27 -13.14
N PHE A 703 8.91 16.97 -13.43
CA PHE A 703 9.68 16.28 -14.47
C PHE A 703 9.58 17.00 -15.82
N ASN A 704 8.36 17.29 -16.29
CA ASN A 704 8.14 17.97 -17.56
C ASN A 704 8.85 19.34 -17.62
N MET A 705 8.79 20.14 -16.54
CA MET A 705 9.46 21.45 -16.49
C MET A 705 10.99 21.35 -16.39
N LEU A 706 11.54 20.34 -15.71
CA LEU A 706 12.98 20.08 -15.71
C LEU A 706 13.49 19.66 -17.10
N ARG A 707 12.73 18.82 -17.81
CA ARG A 707 12.99 18.46 -19.21
C ARG A 707 12.97 19.68 -20.14
N ASP A 708 12.00 20.57 -19.96
CA ASP A 708 11.86 21.78 -20.78
C ASP A 708 12.92 22.85 -20.46
N ALA A 709 13.41 22.89 -19.22
CA ALA A 709 14.62 23.62 -18.83
C ALA A 709 15.94 22.96 -19.33
N GLY A 710 15.85 21.81 -20.00
CA GLY A 710 16.98 21.09 -20.59
C GLY A 710 17.86 20.33 -19.58
N TYR A 711 17.30 19.97 -18.42
CA TYR A 711 17.89 19.04 -17.47
C TYR A 711 17.40 17.61 -17.73
N TYR A 712 18.28 16.63 -17.57
CA TYR A 712 17.98 15.20 -17.64
C TYR A 712 17.84 14.68 -16.22
N VAL A 713 16.76 13.97 -15.95
CA VAL A 713 16.38 13.51 -14.60
C VAL A 713 16.32 11.99 -14.60
N GLU A 714 17.08 11.37 -13.71
CA GLU A 714 17.29 9.93 -13.66
C GLU A 714 16.86 9.43 -12.27
N THR A 715 16.09 8.35 -12.17
CA THR A 715 15.61 7.81 -10.89
C THR A 715 16.60 6.82 -10.28
N LEU A 716 16.96 7.04 -9.01
CA LEU A 716 17.84 6.18 -8.22
C LEU A 716 16.99 5.18 -7.39
N GLY A 717 16.77 3.98 -7.93
CA GLY A 717 16.09 2.88 -7.24
C GLY A 717 17.01 2.04 -6.34
N SER A 718 18.03 2.64 -5.72
CA SER A 718 19.06 1.93 -4.94
C SER A 718 19.77 2.82 -3.91
N PRO A 719 20.40 2.27 -2.86
CA PRO A 719 21.23 3.02 -1.90
C PRO A 719 22.25 3.98 -2.52
N LEU A 720 22.55 5.08 -1.83
CA LEU A 720 23.50 6.13 -2.24
C LEU A 720 24.94 5.61 -2.45
N THR A 721 25.25 4.45 -1.88
CA THR A 721 26.51 3.72 -2.10
C THR A 721 26.70 3.23 -3.55
N CYS A 722 25.63 3.09 -4.34
CA CYS A 722 25.67 2.38 -5.63
C CYS A 722 25.81 3.25 -6.89
N PHE A 723 25.87 4.58 -6.78
CA PHE A 723 26.09 5.47 -7.94
C PHE A 723 27.45 6.22 -7.88
N ASP A 724 27.96 6.57 -9.06
CA ASP A 724 29.16 7.42 -9.21
C ASP A 724 28.75 8.90 -9.32
N ALA A 725 28.95 9.64 -8.24
CA ALA A 725 28.63 11.06 -8.15
C ALA A 725 29.37 11.94 -9.17
N ARG A 726 30.46 11.46 -9.79
CA ARG A 726 31.17 12.20 -10.86
C ARG A 726 30.33 12.37 -12.13
N GLN A 727 29.30 11.55 -12.29
CA GLN A 727 28.45 11.52 -13.49
C GLN A 727 27.27 12.52 -13.40
N TYR A 728 26.89 12.91 -12.18
CA TYR A 728 25.71 13.73 -11.87
C TYR A 728 26.11 15.10 -11.34
N GLY A 729 25.39 16.14 -11.74
CA GLY A 729 25.63 17.51 -11.25
C GLY A 729 24.96 17.76 -9.91
N THR A 730 23.74 17.26 -9.73
CA THR A 730 22.96 17.40 -8.50
C THR A 730 22.26 16.09 -8.14
N LEU A 731 22.33 15.68 -6.87
CA LEU A 731 21.37 14.75 -6.24
C LEU A 731 20.20 15.59 -5.70
N LEU A 732 18.99 15.26 -6.15
CA LEU A 732 17.73 15.89 -5.77
C LEU A 732 16.97 14.93 -4.86
N MET A 733 16.72 15.39 -3.64
CA MET A 733 16.05 14.68 -2.56
C MET A 733 14.81 15.50 -2.21
N VAL A 734 13.62 14.91 -2.40
CA VAL A 734 12.31 15.56 -2.23
C VAL A 734 11.39 14.51 -1.64
N ASP A 735 10.66 14.87 -0.59
CA ASP A 735 9.75 14.00 0.16
C ASP A 735 10.30 12.58 0.40
N LEU A 736 11.23 12.49 1.35
CA LEU A 736 11.90 11.26 1.73
C LEU A 736 11.57 10.91 3.19
N GLU A 737 11.16 9.67 3.36
CA GLU A 737 10.45 9.19 4.55
C GLU A 737 11.18 8.02 5.23
N ASP A 738 12.06 7.33 4.51
CA ASP A 738 12.84 6.21 5.03
C ASP A 738 14.12 6.67 5.76
N GLU A 739 14.74 5.72 6.46
CA GLU A 739 16.03 5.86 7.14
C GLU A 739 17.22 5.64 6.19
N TYR A 740 18.42 6.03 6.60
CA TYR A 740 19.67 5.87 5.82
C TYR A 740 20.66 4.94 6.53
N HIS A 741 21.47 4.17 5.80
CA HIS A 741 22.59 3.42 6.38
C HIS A 741 23.78 4.35 6.71
N GLU A 742 24.58 4.03 7.74
CA GLU A 742 25.76 4.83 8.12
C GLU A 742 26.75 5.00 6.96
N GLU A 743 26.94 3.94 6.15
CA GLU A 743 27.81 3.95 4.96
C GLU A 743 27.30 4.91 3.85
N GLU A 744 26.00 5.19 3.79
CA GLU A 744 25.43 6.15 2.85
C GLU A 744 25.68 7.59 3.29
N ILE A 745 25.59 7.86 4.59
CA ILE A 745 25.92 9.16 5.19
C ILE A 745 27.42 9.47 4.96
N GLU A 746 28.31 8.49 5.18
CA GLU A 746 29.74 8.64 4.85
C GLU A 746 29.99 8.85 3.35
N LYS A 747 29.30 8.09 2.48
CA LYS A 747 29.42 8.20 1.02
C LYS A 747 28.96 9.56 0.51
N LEU A 748 27.78 10.05 0.94
CA LEU A 748 27.27 11.36 0.53
C LEU A 748 28.18 12.49 1.01
N ARG A 749 28.66 12.41 2.27
CA ARG A 749 29.68 13.32 2.81
C ARG A 749 30.94 13.34 1.93
N TYR A 750 31.44 12.17 1.53
CA TYR A 750 32.61 12.08 0.65
C TYR A 750 32.33 12.69 -0.73
N ASP A 751 31.19 12.38 -1.34
CA ASP A 751 30.87 12.77 -2.71
C ASP A 751 30.63 14.28 -2.86
N VAL A 752 29.91 14.90 -1.93
CA VAL A 752 29.73 16.37 -1.89
C VAL A 752 31.09 17.05 -1.74
N ILE A 753 31.86 16.71 -0.70
CA ILE A 753 33.11 17.40 -0.36
C ILE A 753 34.18 17.21 -1.44
N ASN A 754 34.37 15.97 -1.94
CA ASN A 754 35.54 15.60 -2.75
C ASN A 754 35.24 15.44 -4.25
N THR A 755 34.04 14.99 -4.64
CA THR A 755 33.67 14.88 -6.08
C THR A 755 32.94 16.13 -6.59
N GLY A 756 32.54 17.03 -5.69
CA GLY A 756 31.81 18.25 -6.03
C GLY A 756 30.37 18.02 -6.46
N LEU A 757 29.74 16.97 -5.92
CA LEU A 757 28.30 16.72 -6.09
C LEU A 757 27.50 17.91 -5.51
N GLY A 758 26.52 18.39 -6.28
CA GLY A 758 25.48 19.27 -5.76
C GLY A 758 24.42 18.48 -5.00
N LEU A 759 23.90 19.03 -3.90
CA LEU A 759 22.84 18.43 -3.12
C LEU A 759 21.68 19.43 -3.00
N ALA A 760 20.47 19.02 -3.38
CA ALA A 760 19.25 19.81 -3.25
C ALA A 760 18.23 19.00 -2.45
N VAL A 761 17.91 19.45 -1.23
CA VAL A 761 16.96 18.77 -0.33
C VAL A 761 15.71 19.62 -0.15
N PHE A 762 14.55 19.02 -0.37
CA PHE A 762 13.23 19.54 -0.05
C PHE A 762 12.66 18.63 1.06
N GLY A 763 12.58 19.16 2.28
CA GLY A 763 11.93 18.51 3.41
C GLY A 763 10.47 18.95 3.57
N GLU A 764 9.82 18.47 4.62
CA GLU A 764 8.42 18.79 4.97
C GLU A 764 8.23 18.91 6.49
N TRP A 765 7.02 19.21 6.97
CA TRP A 765 6.76 19.13 8.42
C TRP A 765 7.04 17.74 9.00
N TYR A 766 7.55 17.77 10.23
CA TYR A 766 7.56 16.63 11.13
C TYR A 766 7.25 17.12 12.54
N ASN A 767 6.12 16.72 13.11
CA ASN A 767 5.69 17.16 14.43
C ASN A 767 4.90 16.06 15.16
N VAL A 768 5.52 15.42 16.15
CA VAL A 768 4.99 14.24 16.84
C VAL A 768 3.62 14.50 17.46
N ASP A 769 3.44 15.67 18.07
CA ASP A 769 2.18 16.08 18.71
C ASP A 769 1.04 16.20 17.68
N THR A 770 1.34 16.73 16.49
CA THR A 770 0.38 16.84 15.38
C THR A 770 0.08 15.47 14.75
N MET A 771 1.09 14.63 14.53
CA MET A 771 0.91 13.24 14.08
C MET A 771 -0.02 12.45 15.01
N VAL A 772 0.16 12.56 16.33
CA VAL A 772 -0.70 11.91 17.34
C VAL A 772 -2.12 12.49 17.35
N LYS A 773 -2.29 13.80 17.08
CA LYS A 773 -3.61 14.45 16.90
C LYS A 773 -4.31 14.00 15.60
N MET A 774 -3.57 13.63 14.55
CA MET A 774 -4.07 13.22 13.22
C MET A 774 -4.49 11.75 13.10
N ARG A 775 -4.42 10.98 14.19
CA ARG A 775 -4.92 9.60 14.22
C ARG A 775 -6.43 9.55 13.95
N PHE A 776 -6.86 8.63 13.09
CA PHE A 776 -8.29 8.40 12.81
C PHE A 776 -8.67 6.94 13.10
N TYR A 777 -9.97 6.69 13.28
CA TYR A 777 -10.51 5.34 13.32
C TYR A 777 -11.01 5.01 11.92
N ASP A 778 -10.45 3.98 11.30
CA ASP A 778 -10.94 3.50 10.01
C ASP A 778 -12.14 2.58 10.23
N ASP A 779 -13.30 2.96 9.68
CA ASP A 779 -14.50 2.13 9.66
C ASP A 779 -14.24 0.78 8.94
N ASN A 780 -13.29 0.74 7.98
CA ASN A 780 -13.06 -0.43 7.11
C ASN A 780 -12.20 -1.52 7.76
N THR A 781 -11.00 -1.20 8.28
CA THR A 781 -10.20 -2.16 9.07
C THR A 781 -10.69 -2.30 10.51
N ARG A 782 -11.51 -1.36 10.98
CA ARG A 782 -11.94 -1.19 12.39
C ARG A 782 -10.78 -0.92 13.36
N SER A 783 -9.63 -0.43 12.88
CA SER A 783 -8.50 0.01 13.73
C SER A 783 -8.36 1.52 13.82
N TRP A 784 -7.70 1.97 14.88
CA TRP A 784 -7.03 3.27 14.88
C TRP A 784 -5.81 3.22 13.96
N TRP A 785 -5.77 4.12 12.99
CA TRP A 785 -4.61 4.40 12.15
C TRP A 785 -3.91 5.65 12.71
N THR A 786 -2.60 5.55 12.93
CA THR A 786 -1.74 6.68 13.33
C THR A 786 -0.67 6.89 12.26
N PRO A 787 -0.29 8.14 11.94
CA PRO A 787 0.82 8.42 11.03
C PRO A 787 2.10 7.71 11.47
N ILE A 788 2.91 7.28 10.52
CA ILE A 788 4.22 6.66 10.77
C ILE A 788 5.27 7.76 10.94
N THR A 789 5.35 8.67 9.97
CA THR A 789 6.20 9.86 9.94
C THR A 789 5.36 11.15 9.77
N GLY A 790 6.00 12.31 9.61
CA GLY A 790 5.39 13.57 9.16
C GLY A 790 5.01 13.49 7.68
N GLY A 791 5.21 14.56 6.90
CA GLY A 791 5.40 14.36 5.45
C GLY A 791 6.71 13.59 5.25
N ALA A 792 7.83 14.31 5.27
CA ALA A 792 9.16 13.72 5.29
C ALA A 792 9.59 13.19 6.68
N ASN A 793 10.54 12.25 6.70
CA ASN A 793 11.25 11.82 7.92
C ASN A 793 12.40 12.77 8.23
N ILE A 794 12.06 13.93 8.76
CA ILE A 794 13.02 14.96 9.16
C ILE A 794 14.09 14.44 10.14
N PRO A 795 13.82 13.57 11.13
CA PRO A 795 14.89 12.95 11.93
C PRO A 795 15.95 12.21 11.11
N ALA A 796 15.55 11.42 10.11
CA ALA A 796 16.49 10.74 9.21
C ALA A 796 17.26 11.71 8.31
N LEU A 797 16.58 12.71 7.73
CA LEU A 797 17.22 13.77 6.94
C LEU A 797 18.19 14.61 7.78
N ASN A 798 17.91 14.82 9.06
CA ASN A 798 18.80 15.51 10.00
C ASN A 798 20.07 14.70 10.28
N ASP A 799 19.98 13.38 10.46
CA ASP A 799 21.18 12.53 10.63
C ASP A 799 22.04 12.49 9.36
N LEU A 800 21.40 12.47 8.18
CA LEU A 800 22.08 12.57 6.87
C LEU A 800 22.78 13.93 6.66
N LEU A 801 22.20 15.02 7.18
CA LEU A 801 22.69 16.41 7.00
C LEU A 801 23.60 16.92 8.13
N ALA A 802 23.57 16.28 9.31
CA ALA A 802 24.47 16.57 10.43
C ALA A 802 25.98 16.61 10.05
N PRO A 803 26.51 15.75 9.15
CA PRO A 803 27.85 15.87 8.58
C PRO A 803 28.24 17.27 8.07
N PHE A 804 27.27 18.07 7.63
CA PHE A 804 27.45 19.39 7.05
C PHE A 804 27.06 20.55 8.00
N GLY A 805 26.59 20.24 9.22
CA GLY A 805 26.12 21.23 10.19
C GLY A 805 24.73 21.82 9.86
N ILE A 806 23.90 21.07 9.12
CA ILE A 806 22.56 21.49 8.69
C ILE A 806 21.51 20.61 9.38
N ALA A 807 20.41 21.20 9.85
CA ALA A 807 19.26 20.47 10.38
C ALA A 807 17.96 21.31 10.31
N PHE A 808 16.83 20.62 10.12
CA PHE A 808 15.47 21.16 10.22
C PHE A 808 14.85 20.93 11.61
N GLY A 809 13.86 21.76 11.96
CA GLY A 809 13.13 21.75 13.21
C GLY A 809 11.81 20.95 13.17
N ASP A 810 10.93 21.24 14.14
CA ASP A 810 9.65 20.57 14.37
C ASP A 810 8.42 21.49 14.21
N LYS A 811 8.62 22.73 13.73
CA LYS A 811 7.53 23.70 13.47
C LYS A 811 6.74 23.32 12.23
N ILE A 812 5.51 23.83 12.14
CA ILE A 812 4.65 23.66 10.97
C ILE A 812 4.28 25.05 10.45
N LEU A 813 5.09 25.55 9.52
CA LEU A 813 5.00 26.92 9.02
C LEU A 813 3.98 27.03 7.88
N ASN A 814 3.11 28.04 7.96
CA ASN A 814 2.15 28.36 6.91
C ASN A 814 2.16 29.85 6.57
N GLY A 815 2.10 30.16 5.26
CA GLY A 815 1.93 31.52 4.74
C GLY A 815 2.59 31.74 3.38
N ASP A 816 2.38 32.90 2.79
CA ASP A 816 2.94 33.25 1.48
C ASP A 816 4.18 34.15 1.63
N PHE A 817 5.20 33.90 0.81
CA PHE A 817 6.44 34.68 0.72
C PHE A 817 6.72 35.13 -0.72
N PHE A 818 7.65 36.09 -0.87
CA PHE A 818 7.95 36.73 -2.15
C PHE A 818 9.47 36.89 -2.33
N ILE A 819 9.99 36.50 -3.49
CA ILE A 819 11.38 36.72 -3.89
C ILE A 819 11.37 37.21 -5.35
N ASP A 820 12.02 38.34 -5.63
CA ASP A 820 12.05 38.99 -6.96
C ASP A 820 10.67 39.30 -7.59
N GLY A 821 9.62 39.37 -6.77
CA GLY A 821 8.23 39.54 -7.22
C GLY A 821 7.52 38.24 -7.63
N GLU A 822 8.23 37.12 -7.73
CA GLU A 822 7.62 35.79 -7.76
C GLU A 822 7.01 35.49 -6.37
N GLN A 823 5.77 35.03 -6.34
CA GLN A 823 5.07 34.62 -5.12
C GLN A 823 5.15 33.11 -4.96
N SER A 824 5.34 32.63 -3.73
CA SER A 824 5.20 31.21 -3.40
C SER A 824 4.58 31.02 -2.01
N ARG A 825 3.72 30.02 -1.89
CA ARG A 825 3.13 29.60 -0.62
C ARG A 825 4.03 28.56 0.04
N TYR A 826 4.28 28.75 1.33
CA TYR A 826 4.79 27.74 2.25
C TYR A 826 3.58 27.09 2.92
N ALA A 827 3.40 25.78 2.73
CA ALA A 827 2.12 25.10 2.78
C ALA A 827 2.04 24.01 3.85
N SER A 828 2.68 24.24 5.01
CA SER A 828 2.98 23.29 6.11
C SER A 828 4.41 22.74 6.11
N GLY A 829 5.38 23.44 5.52
CA GLY A 829 6.79 23.07 5.65
C GLY A 829 7.41 23.29 7.04
N THR A 830 8.60 22.73 7.25
CA THR A 830 9.43 22.87 8.47
C THR A 830 10.37 24.10 8.43
N ASP A 831 11.07 24.40 9.53
CA ASP A 831 12.04 25.50 9.66
C ASP A 831 13.50 25.01 9.76
N ILE A 832 14.46 25.81 9.29
CA ILE A 832 15.90 25.49 9.36
C ILE A 832 16.47 25.97 10.70
N VAL A 833 16.84 25.03 11.58
CA VAL A 833 17.31 25.31 12.95
C VAL A 833 18.82 25.19 13.13
N ARG A 834 19.52 24.50 12.22
CA ARG A 834 20.99 24.52 12.13
C ARG A 834 21.45 24.85 10.72
N PHE A 835 22.43 25.73 10.60
CA PHE A 835 23.09 26.03 9.33
C PHE A 835 24.53 26.54 9.56
N PRO A 836 25.52 26.12 8.76
CA PRO A 836 26.91 26.56 8.92
C PRO A 836 27.11 28.05 8.62
N GLY A 837 27.98 28.69 9.42
CA GLY A 837 28.43 30.06 9.18
C GLY A 837 29.18 30.20 7.85
N GLY A 838 29.04 31.34 7.20
CA GLY A 838 29.47 31.61 5.82
C GLY A 838 28.42 31.26 4.76
N GLY A 839 27.36 30.53 5.12
CA GLY A 839 26.22 30.25 4.25
C GLY A 839 25.20 31.40 4.15
N TYR A 840 24.22 31.25 3.26
CA TYR A 840 23.13 32.21 3.05
C TYR A 840 21.80 31.58 3.50
N VAL A 841 21.03 32.24 4.36
CA VAL A 841 19.80 31.69 4.94
C VAL A 841 18.65 32.70 4.88
N HIS A 842 17.65 32.43 4.02
CA HIS A 842 16.47 33.29 3.85
C HIS A 842 15.42 32.95 4.91
N SER A 843 14.88 33.99 5.54
CA SER A 843 13.88 33.89 6.61
C SER A 843 12.72 34.86 6.35
N PHE A 844 11.49 34.43 6.62
CA PHE A 844 10.27 35.23 6.36
C PHE A 844 9.22 35.07 7.49
N PRO A 845 8.30 36.04 7.67
CA PRO A 845 7.31 36.03 8.74
C PRO A 845 6.15 35.07 8.48
N PHE A 846 6.30 33.84 8.98
CA PHE A 846 5.30 32.76 8.87
C PHE A 846 4.44 32.62 10.14
N LEU A 847 3.33 31.90 10.02
CA LEU A 847 2.50 31.46 11.15
C LEU A 847 2.86 30.01 11.47
N ASP A 848 3.37 29.75 12.67
CA ASP A 848 3.59 28.38 13.16
C ASP A 848 2.26 27.80 13.69
N SER A 849 1.94 26.59 13.25
CA SER A 849 0.69 25.88 13.55
C SER A 849 0.88 24.63 14.42
N SER A 850 2.12 24.33 14.83
CA SER A 850 2.56 23.19 15.66
C SER A 850 1.66 22.92 16.88
N GLU A 851 1.47 23.90 17.76
CA GLU A 851 0.65 23.76 18.98
C GLU A 851 -0.82 23.46 18.64
N SER A 852 -1.35 24.15 17.62
CA SER A 852 -2.79 24.18 17.29
C SER A 852 -3.30 22.84 16.75
N GLY A 853 -2.48 22.13 15.96
CA GLY A 853 -2.87 20.94 15.22
C GLY A 853 -3.98 21.19 14.18
N ALA A 854 -4.30 20.15 13.39
CA ALA A 854 -5.15 20.23 12.19
C ALA A 854 -6.65 20.59 12.40
N THR A 855 -7.06 21.16 13.55
CA THR A 855 -8.47 21.29 13.94
C THR A 855 -9.01 22.73 14.11
N GLN A 856 -8.18 23.79 14.10
CA GLN A 856 -8.65 25.15 14.43
C GLN A 856 -8.32 26.26 13.40
N ASN A 857 -9.13 26.37 12.34
CA ASN A 857 -9.14 27.57 11.47
C ASN A 857 -10.21 28.61 11.90
N VAL A 858 -10.76 28.48 13.11
CA VAL A 858 -11.95 29.24 13.57
C VAL A 858 -11.61 30.49 14.40
N LEU A 859 -10.35 30.67 14.83
CA LEU A 859 -9.90 31.78 15.68
C LEU A 859 -8.54 32.37 15.26
N GLN A 860 -8.40 32.78 13.99
CA GLN A 860 -7.16 33.37 13.45
C GLN A 860 -6.72 34.71 14.10
N ASN A 861 -7.57 35.36 14.92
CA ASN A 861 -7.34 36.70 15.48
C ASN A 861 -6.37 36.76 16.69
N GLY A 862 -5.34 35.89 16.76
CA GLY A 862 -4.47 35.83 17.95
C GLY A 862 -3.05 35.31 17.75
N MET A 863 -2.67 34.80 16.57
CA MET A 863 -1.35 34.21 16.34
C MET A 863 -0.39 35.25 15.74
N THR A 864 0.74 35.47 16.39
CA THR A 864 1.80 36.37 15.91
C THR A 864 2.65 35.66 14.87
N LYS A 865 2.82 36.27 13.69
CA LYS A 865 3.84 35.82 12.72
C LYS A 865 5.25 36.03 13.28
N ALA A 866 6.16 35.10 12.99
CA ALA A 866 7.56 35.16 13.40
C ALA A 866 8.49 34.84 12.22
N ASP A 867 9.60 35.56 12.12
CA ASP A 867 10.59 35.32 11.08
C ASP A 867 11.25 33.94 11.28
N SER A 868 11.05 33.06 10.30
CA SER A 868 11.51 31.67 10.35
C SER A 868 12.32 31.35 9.10
N SER A 869 13.45 30.67 9.26
CA SER A 869 14.38 30.32 8.18
C SER A 869 13.85 29.14 7.35
N ILE A 870 13.78 29.29 6.03
CA ILE A 870 13.17 28.28 5.14
C ILE A 870 14.02 27.86 3.94
N LEU A 871 15.05 28.63 3.56
CA LEU A 871 15.94 28.32 2.45
C LEU A 871 17.40 28.57 2.85
N GLY A 872 18.22 27.52 2.83
CA GLY A 872 19.66 27.58 3.13
C GLY A 872 20.51 27.21 1.90
N LEU A 873 21.55 28.01 1.62
CA LEU A 873 22.49 27.81 0.50
C LEU A 873 23.94 27.92 0.98
N VAL A 874 24.77 26.90 0.73
CA VAL A 874 26.18 26.86 1.16
C VAL A 874 27.09 26.09 0.20
N GLU A 875 28.36 26.48 0.10
CA GLU A 875 29.42 25.74 -0.59
C GLU A 875 30.21 24.89 0.42
N VAL A 876 30.43 23.61 0.13
CA VAL A 876 31.11 22.68 1.06
C VAL A 876 32.15 21.85 0.30
N GLY A 877 33.43 22.17 0.49
CA GLY A 877 34.52 21.57 -0.28
C GLY A 877 34.42 21.95 -1.75
N ALA A 878 34.34 20.95 -2.64
CA ALA A 878 34.03 21.15 -4.06
C ALA A 878 32.51 21.20 -4.36
N GLY A 879 31.67 20.79 -3.39
CA GLY A 879 30.23 20.63 -3.52
C GLY A 879 29.44 21.87 -3.12
N ARG A 880 28.13 21.81 -3.34
CA ARG A 880 27.17 22.89 -3.07
C ARG A 880 25.88 22.28 -2.54
N ILE A 881 25.41 22.76 -1.38
CA ILE A 881 24.20 22.26 -0.73
C ILE A 881 23.15 23.37 -0.73
N ALA A 882 21.94 22.99 -1.14
CA ALA A 882 20.72 23.78 -0.99
C ALA A 882 19.71 22.96 -0.18
N VAL A 883 19.10 23.57 0.82
CA VAL A 883 18.02 22.97 1.61
C VAL A 883 16.83 23.91 1.69
N TYR A 884 15.63 23.35 1.53
CA TYR A 884 14.35 24.03 1.58
C TYR A 884 13.35 23.12 2.32
N GLY A 885 12.42 23.68 3.10
CA GLY A 885 11.62 22.90 4.06
C GLY A 885 10.17 22.60 3.67
N ASP A 886 9.79 22.75 2.38
CA ASP A 886 8.47 22.44 1.80
C ASP A 886 8.67 21.70 0.46
N SER A 887 8.03 20.54 0.25
CA SER A 887 8.01 19.81 -1.03
C SER A 887 6.66 19.92 -1.76
N ASN A 888 5.58 20.24 -1.04
CA ASN A 888 4.25 20.42 -1.61
C ASN A 888 4.21 21.41 -2.79
N CYS A 889 5.12 22.38 -2.85
CA CYS A 889 5.24 23.31 -3.98
C CYS A 889 5.83 22.69 -5.28
N LEU A 890 6.20 21.39 -5.25
CA LEU A 890 6.65 20.60 -6.40
C LEU A 890 5.65 19.51 -6.82
N ASP A 891 4.93 18.91 -5.87
CA ASP A 891 3.83 17.96 -6.10
C ASP A 891 2.73 18.59 -6.99
N SER A 892 2.21 17.86 -7.96
CA SER A 892 1.10 18.35 -8.80
C SER A 892 -0.30 18.04 -8.27
N SER A 893 -0.41 17.31 -7.16
CA SER A 893 -1.67 16.81 -6.59
C SER A 893 -2.43 17.90 -5.84
N HIS A 894 -1.77 18.57 -4.90
CA HIS A 894 -2.39 19.55 -3.99
C HIS A 894 -1.70 20.92 -3.96
N MET A 895 -0.71 21.14 -4.83
CA MET A 895 -0.02 22.41 -5.02
C MET A 895 -0.98 23.58 -5.31
N VAL A 896 -0.95 24.58 -4.41
CA VAL A 896 -1.65 25.86 -4.58
C VAL A 896 -0.83 26.84 -5.44
N THR A 897 0.49 26.83 -5.31
CA THR A 897 1.44 27.66 -6.08
C THR A 897 2.71 26.86 -6.33
N ASN A 898 3.24 26.87 -7.56
CA ASN A 898 4.47 26.15 -7.87
C ASN A 898 5.73 26.91 -7.44
N CYS A 899 6.75 26.19 -6.97
CA CYS A 899 8.08 26.71 -6.70
C CYS A 899 9.12 26.28 -7.75
N TYR A 900 8.70 25.89 -8.96
CA TYR A 900 9.61 25.42 -10.02
C TYR A 900 10.64 26.49 -10.45
N TRP A 901 10.31 27.77 -10.27
CA TRP A 901 11.26 28.87 -10.46
C TRP A 901 12.42 28.81 -9.45
N LEU A 902 12.14 28.46 -8.19
CA LEU A 902 13.10 28.32 -7.09
C LEU A 902 13.93 27.05 -7.26
N LEU A 903 13.30 25.92 -7.57
CA LEU A 903 13.99 24.67 -7.92
C LEU A 903 15.00 24.91 -9.05
N ARG A 904 14.64 25.65 -10.11
CA ARG A 904 15.58 26.01 -11.18
C ARG A 904 16.78 26.81 -10.66
N LYS A 905 16.58 27.81 -9.79
CA LYS A 905 17.67 28.61 -9.19
C LYS A 905 18.57 27.75 -8.29
N ILE A 906 17.98 26.84 -7.50
CA ILE A 906 18.68 25.83 -6.69
C ILE A 906 19.53 24.91 -7.57
N LEU A 907 19.03 24.47 -8.72
CA LEU A 907 19.76 23.65 -9.68
C LEU A 907 20.85 24.42 -10.44
N ASP A 908 20.62 25.69 -10.77
CA ASP A 908 21.64 26.56 -11.35
C ASP A 908 22.80 26.80 -10.37
N PHE A 909 22.52 26.95 -9.07
CA PHE A 909 23.57 26.97 -8.04
C PHE A 909 24.26 25.61 -7.88
N THR A 910 23.53 24.57 -7.43
CA THR A 910 24.10 23.27 -7.08
C THR A 910 24.84 22.62 -8.26
N SER A 911 24.27 22.65 -9.46
CA SER A 911 24.79 21.96 -10.64
C SER A 911 25.79 22.79 -11.47
N ARG A 912 25.66 24.13 -11.50
CA ARG A 912 26.46 25.00 -12.41
C ARG A 912 27.31 26.07 -11.68
N ASN A 913 27.17 26.21 -10.36
CA ASN A 913 27.69 27.33 -9.56
C ASN A 913 27.31 28.72 -10.10
N ILE A 914 26.08 28.84 -10.63
CA ILE A 914 25.50 30.14 -10.98
C ILE A 914 24.84 30.70 -9.72
N ARG A 915 25.46 31.71 -9.13
CA ARG A 915 24.90 32.43 -7.98
C ARG A 915 23.91 33.48 -8.46
N ASP A 916 22.69 33.41 -7.97
CA ASP A 916 21.67 34.43 -8.21
C ASP A 916 21.94 35.69 -7.33
N PRO A 917 21.87 36.92 -7.87
CA PRO A 917 22.20 38.14 -7.12
C PRO A 917 21.35 38.40 -5.88
N LEU A 918 20.11 37.87 -5.82
CA LEU A 918 19.21 38.05 -4.68
C LEU A 918 19.39 36.91 -3.67
N LEU A 919 19.46 35.67 -4.15
CA LEU A 919 19.65 34.50 -3.27
C LEU A 919 21.01 34.51 -2.56
N PHE A 920 22.03 35.13 -3.17
CA PHE A 920 23.39 35.28 -2.63
C PHE A 920 23.72 36.72 -2.22
N SER A 921 22.72 37.50 -1.83
CA SER A 921 22.91 38.87 -1.34
C SER A 921 23.54 38.91 0.06
N ASP A 922 24.45 39.86 0.30
CA ASP A 922 25.20 39.96 1.56
C ASP A 922 24.29 40.17 2.80
N SER A 923 23.09 40.74 2.60
CA SER A 923 22.06 40.88 3.64
C SER A 923 21.49 39.56 4.17
N VAL A 924 21.73 38.46 3.46
CA VAL A 924 21.21 37.11 3.79
C VAL A 924 22.35 36.15 4.18
N LYS A 925 23.61 36.61 4.09
CA LYS A 925 24.79 35.84 4.49
C LYS A 925 24.92 35.81 6.00
N GLN A 926 24.92 34.61 6.59
CA GLN A 926 25.19 34.40 8.00
C GLN A 926 26.72 34.34 8.21
N GLU A 927 27.27 35.17 9.09
CA GLU A 927 28.69 35.07 9.48
C GLU A 927 28.88 34.06 10.63
N GLU A 928 27.98 34.07 11.61
CA GLU A 928 27.90 33.08 12.69
C GLU A 928 26.99 31.90 12.27
N PRO A 929 27.22 30.66 12.76
CA PRO A 929 26.34 29.54 12.47
C PRO A 929 24.97 29.69 13.17
N LEU A 930 23.90 29.29 12.49
CA LEU A 930 22.63 29.00 13.15
C LEU A 930 22.81 27.70 13.94
N TYR A 931 22.57 27.75 15.25
CA TYR A 931 22.75 26.61 16.14
C TYR A 931 21.64 26.51 17.19
N VAL A 932 21.01 25.34 17.21
CA VAL A 932 20.03 24.87 18.20
C VAL A 932 20.58 23.60 18.84
N ASP A 933 20.26 23.35 20.11
CA ASP A 933 20.78 22.20 20.88
C ASP A 933 20.19 20.86 20.40
N ASP A 934 20.91 19.74 20.54
CA ASP A 934 20.43 18.42 20.10
C ASP A 934 19.12 18.02 20.80
N ASN A 935 18.92 18.46 22.05
CA ASN A 935 17.70 18.21 22.82
C ASN A 935 16.47 19.00 22.32
N GLN A 936 16.64 19.83 21.27
CA GLN A 936 15.58 20.63 20.64
C GLN A 936 15.36 20.24 19.16
N LEU A 937 16.02 19.19 18.66
CA LEU A 937 15.74 18.64 17.34
C LEU A 937 14.51 17.70 17.36
N PRO A 938 13.77 17.56 16.25
CA PRO A 938 12.69 16.58 16.12
C PRO A 938 13.20 15.16 16.37
N SER A 939 12.46 14.39 17.17
CA SER A 939 12.83 13.02 17.56
C SER A 939 11.91 11.96 16.94
N ARG A 940 12.49 10.80 16.62
CA ARG A 940 11.77 9.63 16.09
C ARG A 940 10.75 9.12 17.10
N ARG A 941 9.58 8.70 16.61
CA ARG A 941 8.55 8.07 17.45
C ARG A 941 8.97 6.67 17.91
N THR A 942 8.65 6.36 19.17
CA THR A 942 8.98 5.09 19.82
C THR A 942 7.77 4.17 20.02
N ASP A 943 6.57 4.62 19.63
CA ASP A 943 5.30 3.88 19.74
C ASP A 943 4.89 3.17 18.43
N VAL A 944 5.62 3.40 17.33
CA VAL A 944 5.40 2.78 16.01
C VAL A 944 6.61 1.94 15.63
N ASN A 945 6.40 0.71 15.16
CA ASN A 945 7.50 -0.14 14.68
C ASN A 945 7.85 0.17 13.23
N PHE A 946 8.73 1.15 13.01
CA PHE A 946 9.13 1.60 11.66
C PHE A 946 9.73 0.48 10.76
N SER A 947 10.33 -0.56 11.37
CA SER A 947 10.93 -1.69 10.64
C SER A 947 9.96 -2.56 9.84
N THR A 948 8.64 -2.38 9.97
CA THR A 948 7.65 -3.05 9.10
C THR A 948 7.39 -2.34 7.78
N TYR A 949 7.92 -1.12 7.61
CA TYR A 949 7.63 -0.24 6.47
C TYR A 949 8.91 0.16 5.70
N SER A 950 10.01 0.32 6.42
CA SER A 950 11.34 0.67 5.90
C SER A 950 11.95 -0.37 4.95
N ALA A 951 12.63 0.09 3.91
CA ALA A 951 13.53 -0.68 3.06
C ALA A 951 14.97 -0.79 3.62
N VAL A 952 15.29 -0.03 4.68
CA VAL A 952 16.63 0.10 5.27
C VAL A 952 16.73 -0.53 6.66
N VAL A 953 15.79 -0.23 7.56
CA VAL A 953 15.83 -0.68 8.97
C VAL A 953 15.68 -2.19 9.08
N GLY A 954 16.78 -2.87 9.39
CA GLY A 954 16.84 -4.32 9.54
C GLY A 954 17.08 -5.08 8.23
N GLN A 955 17.38 -4.39 7.13
CA GLN A 955 17.85 -4.99 5.88
C GLN A 955 19.38 -4.92 5.77
N GLU A 956 19.96 -5.69 4.83
CA GLU A 956 21.40 -5.65 4.51
C GLU A 956 21.66 -4.66 3.36
N LEU A 957 22.74 -3.87 3.43
CA LEU A 957 23.13 -2.92 2.38
C LEU A 957 23.64 -3.68 1.12
N LEU A 958 22.77 -3.83 0.11
CA LEU A 958 23.01 -4.65 -1.07
C LEU A 958 23.73 -3.91 -2.22
N CYS A 959 24.97 -3.45 -2.00
CA CYS A 959 25.78 -2.83 -3.06
C CYS A 959 26.90 -3.74 -3.63
N GLN A 960 26.51 -4.77 -4.40
CA GLN A 960 27.46 -5.64 -5.12
C GLN A 960 27.78 -5.13 -6.54
N LYS A 961 28.73 -5.75 -7.24
CA LYS A 961 29.27 -5.22 -8.52
C LYS A 961 28.31 -5.28 -9.73
N ASP A 962 27.16 -5.96 -9.61
CA ASP A 962 26.04 -5.93 -10.57
C ASP A 962 24.77 -5.25 -10.01
N SER A 963 24.94 -4.40 -8.98
CA SER A 963 23.90 -3.60 -8.30
C SER A 963 22.93 -2.86 -9.24
N ARG A 964 23.38 -2.47 -10.44
CA ARG A 964 22.57 -1.81 -11.49
C ARG A 964 21.30 -2.57 -11.87
N PHE A 965 21.22 -3.89 -11.60
CA PHE A 965 20.07 -4.72 -11.94
C PHE A 965 19.52 -5.55 -10.76
N GLU A 966 20.33 -5.84 -9.73
CA GLU A 966 19.91 -6.72 -8.61
C GLU A 966 19.08 -6.05 -7.51
N ILE A 967 19.14 -4.72 -7.36
CA ILE A 967 18.57 -4.02 -6.19
C ILE A 967 17.02 -3.90 -6.24
N TRP A 968 16.38 -4.19 -7.37
CA TRP A 968 14.95 -3.93 -7.60
C TRP A 968 14.02 -4.98 -6.97
N GLY A 969 14.17 -5.23 -5.67
CA GLY A 969 13.12 -5.80 -4.83
C GLY A 969 12.68 -7.23 -5.16
N THR A 970 13.60 -8.12 -5.56
CA THR A 970 13.32 -9.54 -5.87
C THR A 970 12.72 -10.36 -4.72
N LYS A 971 12.54 -9.77 -3.53
CA LYS A 971 11.80 -10.33 -2.39
C LYS A 971 10.32 -9.90 -2.33
N GLY A 972 9.80 -9.11 -3.28
CA GLY A 972 8.40 -8.63 -3.32
C GLY A 972 7.32 -9.71 -3.36
N TYR A 973 7.63 -10.88 -3.92
CA TYR A 973 6.85 -12.13 -3.73
C TYR A 973 7.70 -13.25 -3.10
N GLY A 974 8.80 -12.86 -2.43
CA GLY A 974 9.75 -13.75 -1.77
C GLY A 974 9.29 -14.24 -0.40
N LEU A 975 8.25 -13.63 0.19
CA LEU A 975 7.56 -14.15 1.38
C LEU A 975 6.63 -15.33 1.07
N GLN A 976 7.14 -16.33 0.36
CA GLN A 976 6.70 -17.68 0.66
C GLN A 976 7.09 -17.99 2.11
N LEU A 977 6.10 -18.28 2.94
CA LEU A 977 6.30 -18.94 4.23
C LEU A 977 7.24 -20.13 4.03
N MET A 978 8.41 -20.10 4.68
CA MET A 978 9.32 -21.25 4.84
C MET A 978 8.65 -22.29 5.78
N GLY A 979 7.56 -22.86 5.29
CA GLY A 979 6.48 -23.48 6.06
C GLY A 979 5.92 -24.73 5.39
N ARG A 980 6.82 -25.59 4.90
CA ARG A 980 6.60 -26.84 4.14
C ARG A 980 6.21 -26.63 2.67
N THR A 981 6.92 -27.36 1.80
CA THR A 981 6.64 -27.50 0.37
C THR A 981 5.18 -27.91 0.12
N ARG A 982 4.39 -27.02 -0.51
CA ARG A 982 3.01 -27.32 -0.91
C ARG A 982 3.00 -28.38 -2.02
N ARG A 983 2.15 -29.39 -1.85
CA ARG A 983 1.64 -30.21 -2.96
C ARG A 983 0.53 -29.42 -3.65
N LEU A 984 0.50 -29.43 -4.98
CA LEU A 984 -0.70 -29.09 -5.73
C LEU A 984 -1.74 -30.22 -5.51
N PRO A 985 -2.99 -29.93 -5.14
CA PRO A 985 -4.03 -30.96 -5.03
C PRO A 985 -4.29 -31.65 -6.38
N GLY A 986 -4.50 -32.97 -6.37
CA GLY A 986 -5.03 -33.74 -7.50
C GLY A 986 -4.02 -34.34 -8.50
N TYR A 987 -2.78 -33.85 -8.61
CA TYR A 987 -1.86 -34.27 -9.68
C TYR A 987 -0.63 -35.08 -9.20
N PRO A 988 -0.28 -36.21 -9.85
CA PRO A 988 0.90 -37.00 -9.52
C PRO A 988 2.19 -36.37 -10.09
N THR A 989 3.19 -36.20 -9.24
CA THR A 989 4.50 -35.63 -9.63
C THR A 989 5.34 -36.62 -10.43
N VAL A 990 5.74 -36.23 -11.65
CA VAL A 990 6.79 -36.94 -12.41
C VAL A 990 8.16 -36.46 -11.92
N ASN A 991 8.92 -37.37 -11.28
CA ASN A 991 10.32 -37.10 -10.93
C ASN A 991 11.18 -37.09 -12.20
N LEU A 992 11.49 -35.91 -12.72
CA LEU A 992 12.62 -35.70 -13.64
C LEU A 992 13.93 -35.78 -12.84
N GLY A 993 14.42 -37.01 -12.64
CA GLY A 993 15.63 -37.28 -11.88
C GLY A 993 16.89 -36.73 -12.56
N THR A 994 17.65 -35.91 -11.84
CA THR A 994 18.93 -35.35 -12.28
C THR A 994 20.05 -36.40 -12.26
N GLY A 995 20.19 -37.10 -13.39
CA GLY A 995 21.54 -37.30 -13.94
C GLY A 995 22.06 -35.96 -14.50
N SER A 996 23.38 -35.74 -14.67
CA SER A 996 24.49 -36.69 -14.60
C SER A 996 25.80 -35.98 -14.25
N ASN A 997 26.85 -36.75 -13.94
CA ASN A 997 28.22 -36.26 -14.03
C ASN A 997 28.55 -35.81 -15.47
N ALA A 998 29.10 -34.61 -15.63
CA ALA A 998 29.89 -34.19 -16.79
C ALA A 998 30.91 -33.13 -16.33
N THR A 999 32.12 -33.52 -15.94
CA THR A 999 33.31 -33.58 -16.82
C THR A 999 33.56 -32.28 -17.58
N LEU A 1000 34.33 -31.38 -16.96
CA LEU A 1000 34.82 -30.15 -17.58
C LEU A 1000 36.18 -30.43 -18.23
N GLU A 1001 36.19 -30.90 -19.49
CA GLU A 1001 37.42 -30.97 -20.28
C GLU A 1001 37.72 -29.62 -20.94
N ARG A 1002 38.97 -29.18 -20.83
CA ARG A 1002 39.48 -27.90 -21.31
C ARG A 1002 40.44 -28.16 -22.46
N SER A 1003 40.34 -27.38 -23.53
CA SER A 1003 41.18 -27.55 -24.73
C SER A 1003 42.67 -27.41 -24.45
N SER A 1004 43.48 -28.10 -25.24
CA SER A 1004 44.85 -28.49 -24.93
C SER A 1004 45.92 -27.56 -25.51
N LEU A 1005 47.08 -27.48 -24.85
CA LEU A 1005 48.37 -27.23 -25.51
C LEU A 1005 49.56 -27.69 -24.64
N GLY A 1006 50.65 -28.14 -25.28
CA GLY A 1006 52.01 -28.17 -24.71
C GLY A 1006 52.39 -29.33 -23.78
N GLN A 1007 53.00 -30.39 -24.32
CA GLN A 1007 53.76 -31.37 -23.53
C GLN A 1007 55.21 -30.91 -23.26
N THR A 1008 55.77 -31.29 -22.11
CA THR A 1008 57.17 -31.77 -22.02
C THR A 1008 57.36 -32.62 -20.74
N ARG A 1009 58.54 -33.23 -20.53
CA ARG A 1009 58.68 -34.52 -19.81
C ARG A 1009 59.73 -34.53 -18.68
N TYR A 1010 59.29 -34.99 -17.49
CA TYR A 1010 60.07 -35.77 -16.47
C TYR A 1010 61.34 -35.10 -15.84
N PRO A 1011 61.93 -35.63 -14.73
CA PRO A 1011 61.28 -35.87 -13.43
C PRO A 1011 62.17 -35.55 -12.18
N TRP A 1012 61.62 -35.82 -10.98
CA TRP A 1012 62.23 -36.59 -9.85
C TRP A 1012 62.36 -35.90 -8.48
N LYS A 1013 62.21 -36.72 -7.40
CA LYS A 1013 62.39 -36.43 -5.95
C LYS A 1013 61.39 -35.42 -5.32
N ASN A 1014 61.02 -35.52 -4.02
CA ASN A 1014 61.10 -36.63 -3.06
C ASN A 1014 60.06 -36.44 -1.92
N GLY A 1015 59.78 -37.49 -1.14
CA GLY A 1015 59.06 -37.41 0.15
C GLY A 1015 57.62 -37.93 0.13
N ARG A 1016 57.28 -38.84 1.05
CA ARG A 1016 55.94 -39.45 1.20
C ARG A 1016 55.81 -40.12 2.58
N LYS A 1017 54.58 -40.22 3.11
CA LYS A 1017 54.16 -40.83 4.40
C LYS A 1017 54.54 -39.99 5.63
N SER A 1018 53.69 -39.67 6.62
CA SER A 1018 52.53 -40.31 7.28
C SER A 1018 52.88 -41.29 8.42
N PHE A 1019 52.24 -41.14 9.58
CA PHE A 1019 51.86 -42.09 10.67
C PHE A 1019 51.32 -41.19 11.82
N THR A 1020 50.19 -41.37 12.53
CA THR A 1020 49.54 -42.50 13.23
C THR A 1020 50.16 -42.94 14.58
N GLY A 1021 49.82 -42.21 15.64
CA GLY A 1021 49.27 -42.77 16.88
C GLY A 1021 50.17 -43.14 18.08
N ILE A 1022 49.47 -43.37 19.22
CA ILE A 1022 49.85 -44.15 20.42
C ILE A 1022 50.60 -43.44 21.58
N SER A 1023 49.86 -43.32 22.71
CA SER A 1023 50.24 -43.47 24.15
C SER A 1023 51.46 -42.75 24.77
N GLY A 1024 51.22 -42.11 25.93
CA GLY A 1024 52.22 -41.59 26.88
C GLY A 1024 51.64 -41.49 28.30
N ASN A 1025 52.47 -41.54 29.35
CA ASN A 1025 52.03 -41.74 30.75
C ASN A 1025 52.90 -40.97 31.76
N LYS A 1026 52.37 -40.77 32.99
CA LYS A 1026 52.99 -40.34 34.26
C LYS A 1026 53.22 -38.83 34.55
N ASN A 1027 52.45 -38.38 35.55
CA ASN A 1027 52.87 -37.73 36.81
C ASN A 1027 53.85 -36.53 36.83
N SER A 1028 53.27 -35.39 37.25
CA SER A 1028 53.57 -34.68 38.52
C SER A 1028 54.43 -33.41 38.54
N ASN A 1029 53.93 -32.48 39.36
CA ASN A 1029 54.61 -31.41 40.11
C ASN A 1029 55.07 -30.09 39.43
N ARG A 1030 54.12 -29.13 39.46
CA ARG A 1030 54.14 -27.97 40.40
C ARG A 1030 55.15 -26.83 40.15
N MET A 1031 54.67 -25.74 39.56
CA MET A 1031 54.50 -24.43 40.25
C MET A 1031 53.70 -23.42 39.40
N ASP A 1032 52.78 -22.70 40.03
CA ASP A 1032 52.75 -21.22 40.22
C ASP A 1032 53.50 -20.33 39.20
N PHE A 1033 53.02 -19.13 38.78
CA PHE A 1033 51.95 -18.29 39.33
C PHE A 1033 51.47 -17.26 38.26
N LEU A 1034 50.15 -17.05 38.12
CA LEU A 1034 49.48 -15.73 38.03
C LEU A 1034 48.01 -15.86 37.65
N GLY A 1035 47.13 -15.62 38.64
CA GLY A 1035 45.70 -15.42 38.43
C GLY A 1035 45.12 -14.63 39.60
N LEU A 1036 44.65 -13.41 39.33
CA LEU A 1036 43.96 -12.48 40.24
C LEU A 1036 43.18 -11.50 39.32
N LEU A 1037 41.89 -11.22 39.48
CA LEU A 1037 40.95 -11.64 40.52
C LEU A 1037 39.67 -12.26 39.92
N ASN A 1038 39.26 -13.42 40.44
CA ASN A 1038 37.84 -13.69 40.69
C ASN A 1038 37.49 -13.14 42.08
N ARG A 1039 36.18 -12.99 42.36
CA ARG A 1039 35.42 -13.20 43.62
C ARG A 1039 34.15 -12.34 43.56
N ASP A 1040 32.95 -12.81 43.89
CA ASP A 1040 32.52 -14.17 44.25
C ASP A 1040 31.04 -14.40 43.91
N GLU A 1041 30.70 -15.69 43.76
CA GLU A 1041 29.44 -16.39 44.08
C GLU A 1041 28.07 -15.90 43.55
N LEU A 1042 27.32 -16.88 43.02
CA LEU A 1042 25.87 -16.87 42.86
C LEU A 1042 25.21 -17.32 44.16
N ASP A 1043 24.03 -16.79 44.49
CA ASP A 1043 22.90 -17.66 44.82
C ASP A 1043 21.54 -16.99 44.54
N MET A 1044 20.48 -17.79 44.43
CA MET A 1044 19.10 -17.30 44.25
C MET A 1044 18.34 -17.22 45.58
N THR A 1045 17.46 -16.21 45.75
CA THR A 1045 16.07 -16.43 46.20
C THR A 1045 15.18 -15.16 46.18
N GLU A 1046 13.89 -15.43 45.97
CA GLU A 1046 12.68 -14.76 46.52
C GLU A 1046 12.46 -13.22 46.44
N LEU A 1047 11.37 -12.88 45.74
CA LEU A 1047 10.25 -12.03 46.21
C LEU A 1047 10.57 -10.75 47.03
N VAL A 1048 10.57 -9.60 46.35
CA VAL A 1048 10.34 -8.30 47.01
C VAL A 1048 9.27 -7.48 46.28
N ALA A 1049 8.03 -7.56 46.75
CA ALA A 1049 6.95 -6.65 46.37
C ALA A 1049 7.04 -5.35 47.19
N SER A 1050 7.77 -4.34 46.69
CA SER A 1050 7.94 -3.05 47.41
C SER A 1050 7.72 -1.78 46.57
N GLN A 1051 7.94 -1.82 45.25
CA GLN A 1051 7.91 -0.60 44.41
C GLN A 1051 6.53 0.06 44.26
N TRP A 1052 5.43 -0.65 44.55
CA TRP A 1052 4.06 -0.12 44.39
C TRP A 1052 3.53 0.67 45.59
N PHE A 1053 4.23 0.68 46.74
CA PHE A 1053 3.75 1.41 47.93
C PHE A 1053 3.83 2.93 47.77
N VAL A 1054 4.90 3.46 47.15
CA VAL A 1054 5.10 4.91 46.98
C VAL A 1054 4.08 5.53 46.01
N PRO A 1055 3.83 4.98 44.80
CA PRO A 1055 2.81 5.51 43.90
C PRO A 1055 1.40 5.53 44.51
N VAL A 1056 1.01 4.48 45.25
CA VAL A 1056 -0.32 4.38 45.88
C VAL A 1056 -0.49 5.42 46.98
N VAL A 1057 0.52 5.67 47.81
CA VAL A 1057 0.47 6.72 48.85
C VAL A 1057 0.38 8.12 48.21
N VAL A 1058 1.12 8.38 47.14
CA VAL A 1058 1.06 9.64 46.39
C VAL A 1058 -0.33 9.84 45.77
N ALA A 1059 -0.91 8.81 45.14
CA ALA A 1059 -2.26 8.87 44.57
C ALA A 1059 -3.34 9.16 45.62
N ILE A 1060 -3.27 8.52 46.79
CA ILE A 1060 -4.20 8.75 47.91
C ILE A 1060 -4.08 10.18 48.44
N PHE A 1061 -2.86 10.71 48.62
CA PHE A 1061 -2.67 12.11 49.04
C PHE A 1061 -3.16 13.12 47.99
N GLY A 1062 -2.91 12.87 46.70
CA GLY A 1062 -3.43 13.69 45.60
C GLY A 1062 -4.96 13.74 45.59
N LEU A 1063 -5.63 12.59 45.76
CA LEU A 1063 -7.08 12.49 45.77
C LEU A 1063 -7.70 13.16 47.02
N LEU A 1064 -7.05 13.06 48.19
CA LEU A 1064 -7.44 13.80 49.39
C LEU A 1064 -7.27 15.32 49.24
N LEU A 1065 -6.19 15.78 48.62
CA LEU A 1065 -5.98 17.20 48.30
C LEU A 1065 -7.05 17.73 47.32
N PHE A 1066 -7.36 16.96 46.27
CA PHE A 1066 -8.41 17.29 45.32
C PHE A 1066 -9.79 17.40 46.00
N LEU A 1067 -10.16 16.45 46.85
CA LEU A 1067 -11.40 16.49 47.62
C LEU A 1067 -11.43 17.66 48.63
N SER A 1068 -10.29 18.03 49.21
CA SER A 1068 -10.14 19.22 50.06
C SER A 1068 -10.41 20.50 49.27
N PHE A 1069 -9.75 20.68 48.12
CA PHE A 1069 -9.98 21.82 47.22
C PHE A 1069 -11.43 21.87 46.72
N TRP A 1070 -12.03 20.73 46.37
CA TRP A 1070 -13.45 20.65 45.97
C TRP A 1070 -14.36 21.13 47.12
N ARG A 1071 -14.13 20.66 48.35
CA ARG A 1071 -14.91 21.09 49.53
C ARG A 1071 -14.74 22.59 49.82
N ILE A 1072 -13.54 23.15 49.63
CA ILE A 1072 -13.28 24.60 49.74
C ILE A 1072 -14.01 25.38 48.63
N ARG A 1073 -13.97 24.92 47.39
CA ARG A 1073 -14.65 25.55 46.24
C ARG A 1073 -16.18 25.50 46.39
N LYS A 1074 -16.72 24.38 46.94
CA LYS A 1074 -18.15 24.22 47.27
C LYS A 1074 -18.57 25.13 48.44
N LYS A 1075 -17.77 25.28 49.50
CA LYS A 1075 -18.00 26.27 50.58
C LYS A 1075 -17.94 27.72 50.07
N ARG A 1076 -17.03 28.07 49.15
CA ARG A 1076 -16.99 29.42 48.54
C ARG A 1076 -18.25 29.73 47.70
N ARG A 1077 -18.82 28.75 46.98
CA ARG A 1077 -20.09 28.92 46.24
C ARG A 1077 -21.32 29.16 47.15
N TRP A 1078 -21.28 28.83 48.44
CA TRP A 1078 -22.37 29.09 49.39
C TRP A 1078 -22.32 30.47 50.10
N ARG A 1079 -21.31 31.31 49.82
CA ARG A 1079 -21.24 32.71 50.31
C ARG A 1079 -21.54 33.77 49.24
N ARG A 1080 -22.15 33.39 48.11
CA ARG A 1080 -22.63 34.29 47.05
C ARG A 1080 -24.01 33.88 46.51
N ARG A 1081 -24.99 33.72 47.41
CA ARG A 1081 -26.42 33.74 47.09
C ARG A 1081 -27.15 34.63 48.08
N GLY A 1082 -27.45 35.85 47.65
CA GLY A 1082 -28.17 36.87 48.40
C GLY A 1082 -28.37 38.10 47.52
N SER A 1083 -29.59 38.64 47.51
CA SER A 1083 -30.07 39.76 46.70
C SER A 1083 -30.38 39.54 45.21
N SER A 1084 -31.32 40.37 44.76
CA SER A 1084 -31.90 40.59 43.43
C SER A 1084 -32.75 39.49 42.77
N ASN A 1085 -33.79 39.96 42.07
CA ASN A 1085 -35.00 39.22 41.66
C ASN A 1085 -35.55 39.82 40.34
N ARG A 1086 -36.56 39.15 39.76
CA ARG A 1086 -37.61 39.67 38.82
C ARG A 1086 -37.36 39.83 37.30
N PHE A 1087 -38.36 39.30 36.58
CA PHE A 1087 -38.87 39.58 35.21
C PHE A 1087 -37.94 39.35 34.00
N GLY A 1088 -38.43 38.85 32.85
CA GLY A 1088 -39.80 38.37 32.55
C GLY A 1088 -39.93 37.75 31.15
N THR A 1089 -41.00 36.96 30.95
CA THR A 1089 -41.48 36.39 29.67
C THR A 1089 -42.62 37.29 29.10
N PRO A 1090 -43.29 37.02 27.94
CA PRO A 1090 -43.51 35.75 27.23
C PRO A 1090 -42.26 35.14 26.57
#